data_AF-A0A1V5QJA5-F1
#
_entry.id   AF-A0A1V5QJA5-F1
#
_cell.length_a   1.000
_cell.length_b   1.000
_cell.length_c   1.000
_cell.angle_alpha   90.00
_cell.angle_beta   90.00
_cell.angle_gamma   90.00
#
_symmetry.space_group_name_H-M   'P 1'
#
loop_
_entity.id
_entity.type
_entity.pdbx_description
1 polymer ?
#
loop_
_entity_poly.entity_id
_entity_poly.type
_entity_poly.pdbx_seq_one_letter_code
_entity_poly.pdbx_strand_id
1 'polypeptide(L)'
;MLNADKTQNWKNDTLDSIDYYNDWFLRFAPLTYREQRKVKKDEVERAFVVTEYLRKLTIEVMVKHPEILSVLRMCAAPPIAQDRLAGLAYSKKSLIATMEGDGGRSPSLPAKMTDSEREAQLAKLLDVFNEMMDVDIFPWTVEDRLPTNDEYKMGVSIVTDRLCGSAADPIIRNAQEVRQLHALAMFLKHLGYQEVASSQIKKMLGKQTHFVLFLCGYFDAGYLGYEAAEGIDWVWEHRIHDFLGLDLAQKDAGEDAPKETALAYRVVSASDQEAERFRRQKEVDASKSLSERNANGQYSTPFELAHVMVGQALRDRHWQSGDGAVHVFEPACGSGVFLSALLAIPHAPAFLFTGVERDPDYADICKSVFASKKVRIVEGDFFIVSETEAFQASADVLVANPPYVRHHHLAFEDKLRLQSRVLRELGIQISGLSGLYVYFILLADRLLRAGAVASWLIPGEFLYTNYGKALREYLLKRVTLLRLHTFASEDVQFDDALVSSCIVTYRKAPPPADAEFEVTEGRYGASGFGRKWRCAELSSFSKWVFKEQSETGKSQGVTVGDLFRVTRGIATGNNGFFVLDEEHVSMAGIERDALTPLLPGPRFLRDAVIDADDQGEPQIEKRRYLLSLDAQPEEVERRYPRAYQYLREGERAGVPSGGLCKMRKLWYQQEKREPPQYLVSYMGRANPVTGQSVRFFLNRSKGIATNGFICLYPRPFLVDLLSGRPDRETELLACLNAVPPGHVDAAGRQYGGGLKKIEPRELSVMTVEKLPNWLCMPDQQQELFGCDKS
;
A
#
# COMPACT_ATOMS: atom_id res chain seq x y z
N MET A 1 -14.93 -7.52 40.37
CA MET A 1 -13.94 -7.22 39.30
C MET A 1 -12.67 -7.99 39.62
N LEU A 2 -12.18 -8.86 38.73
CA LEU A 2 -10.94 -9.64 39.00
C LEU A 2 -9.65 -8.79 38.95
N ASN A 3 -9.74 -7.65 38.25
CA ASN A 3 -8.63 -6.73 38.01
C ASN A 3 -8.87 -5.29 38.54
N ALA A 4 -9.98 -4.98 39.24
CA ALA A 4 -10.25 -3.60 39.69
C ALA A 4 -9.23 -3.07 40.69
N ASP A 5 -8.61 -3.96 41.45
CA ASP A 5 -7.57 -3.65 42.43
C ASP A 5 -6.15 -3.79 41.86
N LYS A 6 -6.02 -4.11 40.56
CA LYS A 6 -4.74 -4.44 39.89
C LYS A 6 -4.55 -3.66 38.58
N THR A 7 -4.87 -2.36 38.61
CA THR A 7 -4.78 -1.45 37.45
C THR A 7 -3.40 -1.41 36.81
N GLN A 8 -2.34 -1.69 37.58
CA GLN A 8 -0.97 -1.78 37.11
C GLN A 8 -0.72 -2.90 36.10
N ASN A 9 -1.56 -3.94 36.08
CA ASN A 9 -1.40 -5.11 35.20
C ASN A 9 -2.26 -5.04 33.92
N TRP A 10 -3.19 -4.08 33.83
CA TRP A 10 -4.16 -3.99 32.73
C TRP A 10 -3.49 -3.94 31.35
N LYS A 11 -2.38 -3.21 31.23
CA LYS A 11 -1.65 -3.11 29.96
C LYS A 11 -1.06 -4.45 29.51
N ASN A 12 -0.45 -5.19 30.42
CA ASN A 12 0.15 -6.50 30.10
C ASN A 12 -0.93 -7.55 29.83
N ASP A 13 -1.99 -7.56 30.64
CA ASP A 13 -3.14 -8.46 30.45
C ASP A 13 -3.86 -8.20 29.12
N THR A 14 -3.96 -6.92 28.71
CA THR A 14 -4.50 -6.54 27.40
C THR A 14 -3.63 -7.08 26.26
N LEU A 15 -2.29 -6.96 26.37
CA LEU A 15 -1.36 -7.43 25.35
C LEU A 15 -1.39 -8.96 25.22
N ASP A 16 -1.39 -9.71 26.32
CA ASP A 16 -1.49 -11.17 26.32
C ASP A 16 -2.82 -11.65 25.72
N SER A 17 -3.91 -10.91 25.97
CA SER A 17 -5.22 -11.15 25.37
C SER A 17 -5.24 -10.92 23.87
N ILE A 18 -4.57 -9.86 23.41
CA ILE A 18 -4.39 -9.57 21.98
C ILE A 18 -3.56 -10.67 21.32
N ASP A 19 -2.45 -11.10 21.92
CA ASP A 19 -1.58 -12.16 21.36
C ASP A 19 -2.29 -13.53 21.32
N TYR A 20 -3.04 -13.90 22.36
CA TYR A 20 -3.83 -15.14 22.37
C TYR A 20 -4.97 -15.14 21.33
N TYR A 21 -5.55 -13.97 21.05
CA TYR A 21 -6.47 -13.79 19.93
C TYR A 21 -5.73 -13.92 18.60
N ASN A 22 -4.61 -13.22 18.42
CA ASN A 22 -3.83 -13.20 17.19
C ASN A 22 -3.32 -14.60 16.81
N ASP A 23 -2.79 -15.37 17.75
CA ASP A 23 -2.30 -16.73 17.51
C ASP A 23 -3.41 -17.69 17.05
N TRP A 24 -4.61 -17.53 17.60
CA TRP A 24 -5.77 -18.29 17.14
C TRP A 24 -6.25 -17.79 15.78
N PHE A 25 -6.32 -16.47 15.59
CA PHE A 25 -6.77 -15.83 14.35
C PHE A 25 -5.88 -16.22 13.17
N LEU A 26 -4.55 -16.18 13.33
CA LEU A 26 -3.58 -16.57 12.30
C LEU A 26 -3.69 -18.05 11.88
N ARG A 27 -4.19 -18.92 12.77
CA ARG A 27 -4.44 -20.33 12.46
C ARG A 27 -5.82 -20.57 11.86
N PHE A 28 -6.84 -19.94 12.43
CA PHE A 28 -8.24 -20.19 12.09
C PHE A 28 -8.69 -19.41 10.86
N ALA A 29 -8.41 -18.11 10.79
CA ALA A 29 -8.93 -17.22 9.76
C ALA A 29 -8.50 -17.62 8.33
N PRO A 30 -7.22 -17.95 8.02
CA PRO A 30 -6.85 -18.35 6.67
C PRO A 30 -7.49 -19.65 6.21
N LEU A 31 -7.69 -20.62 7.11
CA LEU A 31 -8.36 -21.88 6.81
C LEU A 31 -9.85 -21.66 6.55
N THR A 32 -10.54 -20.97 7.46
CA THR A 32 -11.95 -20.61 7.32
C THR A 32 -12.20 -19.84 6.03
N TYR A 33 -11.34 -18.86 5.71
CA TYR A 33 -11.45 -18.07 4.50
C TYR A 33 -11.28 -18.93 3.24
N ARG A 34 -10.30 -19.86 3.21
CA ARG A 34 -10.09 -20.78 2.07
C ARG A 34 -11.25 -21.77 1.88
N GLU A 35 -11.82 -22.28 2.97
CA GLU A 35 -12.98 -23.17 2.93
C GLU A 35 -14.22 -22.43 2.43
N GLN A 36 -14.49 -21.25 2.97
CA GLN A 36 -15.61 -20.41 2.52
C GLN A 36 -15.46 -20.01 1.05
N ARG A 37 -14.24 -19.68 0.59
CA ARG A 37 -14.00 -19.32 -0.81
C ARG A 37 -14.44 -20.44 -1.77
N LYS A 38 -14.22 -21.71 -1.42
CA LYS A 38 -14.68 -22.84 -2.25
C LYS A 38 -16.20 -22.91 -2.32
N VAL A 39 -16.87 -22.83 -1.17
CA VAL A 39 -18.34 -22.88 -1.08
C VAL A 39 -18.97 -21.68 -1.80
N LYS A 40 -18.43 -20.47 -1.59
CA LYS A 40 -18.93 -19.24 -2.20
C LYS A 40 -18.71 -19.19 -3.70
N LYS A 41 -17.62 -19.78 -4.20
CA LYS A 41 -17.42 -19.94 -5.63
C LYS A 41 -18.56 -20.72 -6.26
N ASP A 42 -18.92 -21.87 -5.70
CA ASP A 42 -20.01 -22.70 -6.23
C ASP A 42 -21.37 -21.98 -6.17
N GLU A 43 -21.61 -21.17 -5.13
CA GLU A 43 -22.81 -20.33 -5.03
C GLU A 43 -22.87 -19.27 -6.13
N VAL A 44 -21.76 -18.58 -6.39
CA VAL A 44 -21.65 -17.56 -7.44
C VAL A 44 -21.84 -18.16 -8.83
N GLU A 45 -21.19 -19.28 -9.11
CA GLU A 45 -21.33 -19.98 -10.40
C GLU A 45 -22.79 -20.42 -10.63
N ARG A 46 -23.45 -20.98 -9.61
CA ARG A 46 -24.89 -21.33 -9.69
C ARG A 46 -25.77 -20.10 -9.93
N ALA A 47 -25.54 -19.01 -9.19
CA ALA A 47 -26.30 -17.77 -9.33
C ALA A 47 -26.17 -17.20 -10.74
N PHE A 48 -24.98 -17.25 -11.33
CA PHE A 48 -24.77 -16.79 -12.71
C PHE A 48 -25.53 -17.69 -13.69
N VAL A 49 -25.49 -19.01 -13.52
CA VAL A 49 -26.23 -19.93 -14.42
C VAL A 49 -27.74 -19.70 -14.35
N VAL A 50 -28.34 -19.61 -13.16
CA VAL A 50 -29.81 -19.47 -13.03
C VAL A 50 -30.34 -18.11 -13.47
N THR A 51 -29.48 -17.09 -13.47
CA THR A 51 -29.81 -15.74 -13.96
C THR A 51 -29.41 -15.52 -15.43
N GLU A 52 -29.04 -16.57 -16.16
CA GLU A 52 -28.50 -16.48 -17.53
C GLU A 52 -27.35 -15.47 -17.65
N TYR A 53 -26.43 -15.57 -16.69
CA TYR A 53 -25.30 -14.68 -16.43
C TYR A 53 -25.78 -13.26 -16.12
N LEU A 54 -26.67 -13.11 -15.14
CA LEU A 54 -27.26 -11.82 -14.72
C LEU A 54 -28.16 -11.12 -15.76
N ARG A 55 -28.31 -11.65 -16.98
CA ARG A 55 -29.18 -11.07 -18.02
C ARG A 55 -30.66 -11.27 -17.76
N LYS A 56 -31.01 -12.34 -17.04
CA LYS A 56 -32.38 -12.70 -16.70
C LYS A 56 -32.62 -12.55 -15.21
N LEU A 57 -32.59 -11.29 -14.77
CA LEU A 57 -32.87 -10.93 -13.39
C LEU A 57 -34.34 -10.53 -13.24
N THR A 58 -35.22 -11.53 -13.07
CA THR A 58 -36.67 -11.31 -12.96
C THR A 58 -37.21 -11.68 -11.57
N ILE A 59 -38.42 -11.20 -11.26
CA ILE A 59 -39.11 -11.53 -10.00
C ILE A 59 -39.27 -13.05 -9.88
N GLU A 60 -39.62 -13.74 -10.96
CA GLU A 60 -39.77 -15.21 -10.99
C GLU A 60 -38.48 -15.93 -10.58
N VAL A 61 -37.33 -15.46 -11.07
CA VAL A 61 -36.03 -16.03 -10.71
C VAL A 61 -35.74 -15.79 -9.22
N MET A 62 -36.00 -14.60 -8.69
CA MET A 62 -35.82 -14.31 -7.27
C MET A 62 -36.79 -15.07 -6.35
N VAL A 63 -38.00 -15.39 -6.82
CA VAL A 63 -38.96 -16.21 -6.08
C VAL A 63 -38.50 -17.67 -6.03
N LYS A 64 -37.98 -18.19 -7.15
CA LYS A 64 -37.52 -19.57 -7.24
C LYS A 64 -36.16 -19.80 -6.58
N HIS A 65 -35.30 -18.79 -6.61
CA HIS A 65 -33.93 -18.83 -6.13
C HIS A 65 -33.65 -17.65 -5.19
N PRO A 66 -34.29 -17.57 -4.01
CA PRO A 66 -34.08 -16.46 -3.07
C PRO A 66 -32.63 -16.34 -2.61
N GLU A 67 -31.87 -17.44 -2.61
CA GLU A 67 -30.46 -17.53 -2.20
C GLU A 67 -29.51 -16.63 -3.02
N ILE A 68 -29.87 -16.29 -4.26
CA ILE A 68 -29.02 -15.49 -5.15
C ILE A 68 -28.90 -14.05 -4.66
N LEU A 69 -29.78 -13.59 -3.77
CA LEU A 69 -29.78 -12.20 -3.28
C LEU A 69 -28.42 -11.81 -2.69
N SER A 70 -27.78 -12.73 -1.97
CA SER A 70 -26.45 -12.54 -1.39
C SER A 70 -25.38 -12.29 -2.46
N VAL A 71 -25.47 -12.98 -3.60
CA VAL A 71 -24.57 -12.84 -4.76
C VAL A 71 -24.84 -11.52 -5.49
N LEU A 72 -26.12 -11.18 -5.74
CA LEU A 72 -26.50 -9.95 -6.45
C LEU A 72 -26.00 -8.69 -5.75
N ARG A 73 -26.01 -8.68 -4.41
CA ARG A 73 -25.43 -7.60 -3.60
C ARG A 73 -23.95 -7.38 -3.85
N MET A 74 -23.22 -8.45 -4.13
CA MET A 74 -21.79 -8.42 -4.44
C MET A 74 -21.51 -8.10 -5.91
N CYS A 75 -22.51 -8.21 -6.79
CA CYS A 75 -22.46 -7.79 -8.19
C CYS A 75 -22.68 -6.27 -8.38
N ALA A 76 -23.05 -5.53 -7.33
CA ALA A 76 -23.28 -4.09 -7.42
C ALA A 76 -21.98 -3.25 -7.28
N ALA A 77 -21.99 -2.01 -7.78
CA ALA A 77 -20.94 -1.02 -7.66
C ALA A 77 -21.43 0.23 -6.87
N PRO A 78 -21.00 0.43 -5.61
CA PRO A 78 -20.21 -0.49 -4.78
C PRO A 78 -21.05 -1.69 -4.28
N PRO A 79 -20.41 -2.77 -3.77
CA PRO A 79 -21.12 -3.87 -3.12
C PRO A 79 -22.03 -3.35 -1.99
N ILE A 80 -23.27 -3.84 -1.96
CA ILE A 80 -24.32 -3.28 -1.08
C ILE A 80 -24.35 -4.08 0.22
N ALA A 81 -24.49 -3.43 1.40
CA ALA A 81 -24.74 -4.08 2.71
C ALA A 81 -26.25 -4.34 2.96
N GLN A 82 -26.67 -5.34 3.74
CA GLN A 82 -28.09 -5.76 3.82
C GLN A 82 -29.00 -4.59 4.23
N ASP A 83 -28.57 -3.85 5.25
CA ASP A 83 -29.28 -2.66 5.74
C ASP A 83 -29.33 -1.54 4.70
N ARG A 84 -28.27 -1.41 3.90
CA ARG A 84 -28.23 -0.42 2.81
C ARG A 84 -29.20 -0.79 1.71
N LEU A 85 -29.29 -2.07 1.35
CA LEU A 85 -30.26 -2.57 0.36
C LEU A 85 -31.70 -2.35 0.85
N ALA A 86 -31.98 -2.63 2.12
CA ALA A 86 -33.28 -2.37 2.72
C ALA A 86 -33.67 -0.87 2.63
N GLY A 87 -32.70 0.02 2.90
CA GLY A 87 -32.88 1.46 2.80
C GLY A 87 -33.10 1.96 1.36
N LEU A 88 -32.29 1.50 0.41
CA LEU A 88 -32.38 1.91 -1.00
C LEU A 88 -33.66 1.41 -1.67
N ALA A 89 -34.02 0.15 -1.43
CA ALA A 89 -35.23 -0.44 -2.01
C ALA A 89 -36.50 -0.09 -1.23
N TYR A 90 -36.42 0.68 -0.13
CA TYR A 90 -37.53 0.87 0.81
C TYR A 90 -38.24 -0.45 1.16
N SER A 91 -37.45 -1.49 1.40
CA SER A 91 -37.90 -2.86 1.60
C SER A 91 -37.77 -3.30 3.06
N LYS A 92 -38.58 -4.27 3.48
CA LYS A 92 -38.54 -4.79 4.85
C LYS A 92 -37.24 -5.57 5.08
N LYS A 93 -36.46 -5.19 6.10
CA LYS A 93 -35.24 -5.94 6.51
C LYS A 93 -35.49 -7.43 6.69
N SER A 94 -36.65 -7.79 7.22
CA SER A 94 -37.06 -9.20 7.40
C SER A 94 -37.15 -9.98 6.10
N LEU A 95 -37.51 -9.34 4.98
CA LEU A 95 -37.57 -10.00 3.68
C LEU A 95 -36.17 -10.38 3.21
N ILE A 96 -35.25 -9.40 3.20
CA ILE A 96 -33.85 -9.60 2.79
C ILE A 96 -33.18 -10.67 3.66
N ALA A 97 -33.35 -10.59 4.98
CA ALA A 97 -32.80 -11.58 5.90
C ALA A 97 -33.34 -13.01 5.66
N THR A 98 -34.63 -13.14 5.32
CA THR A 98 -35.21 -14.47 5.02
C THR A 98 -34.68 -15.01 3.69
N MET A 99 -34.49 -14.14 2.69
CA MET A 99 -33.98 -14.52 1.37
C MET A 99 -32.51 -14.93 1.41
N GLU A 100 -31.69 -14.31 2.24
CA GLU A 100 -30.27 -14.69 2.36
C GLU A 100 -30.03 -15.87 3.31
N GLY A 101 -31.01 -16.16 4.18
CA GLY A 101 -30.86 -17.14 5.26
C GLY A 101 -30.05 -16.58 6.42
N ASP A 102 -30.52 -16.79 7.64
CA ASP A 102 -29.86 -16.32 8.87
C ASP A 102 -30.03 -17.35 10.00
N GLY A 103 -29.03 -17.48 10.87
CA GLY A 103 -29.09 -18.30 12.09
C GLY A 103 -29.36 -19.80 11.85
N GLY A 104 -28.86 -20.36 10.75
CA GLY A 104 -29.07 -21.77 10.38
C GLY A 104 -30.38 -22.05 9.62
N ARG A 105 -31.13 -21.02 9.23
CA ARG A 105 -32.30 -21.16 8.33
C ARG A 105 -31.87 -21.06 6.88
N SER A 106 -32.39 -21.98 6.05
CA SER A 106 -32.18 -21.93 4.61
C SER A 106 -32.87 -20.70 3.99
N PRO A 107 -32.25 -20.10 2.95
CA PRO A 107 -32.86 -19.08 2.09
C PRO A 107 -34.31 -19.43 1.72
N SER A 108 -35.22 -18.49 1.99
CA SER A 108 -36.65 -18.67 1.66
C SER A 108 -37.36 -17.32 1.55
N LEU A 109 -38.62 -17.36 1.11
CA LEU A 109 -39.50 -16.20 1.12
C LEU A 109 -40.37 -16.18 2.39
N PRO A 110 -40.75 -15.00 2.92
CA PRO A 110 -41.58 -14.91 4.11
C PRO A 110 -42.96 -15.57 3.93
N ALA A 111 -43.27 -16.58 4.74
CA ALA A 111 -44.52 -17.35 4.65
C ALA A 111 -45.80 -16.55 4.92
N LYS A 112 -45.71 -15.39 5.58
CA LYS A 112 -46.85 -14.53 5.94
C LYS A 112 -47.11 -13.37 4.97
N MET A 113 -46.36 -13.27 3.87
CA MET A 113 -46.47 -12.19 2.90
C MET A 113 -47.37 -12.61 1.73
N THR A 114 -48.37 -11.78 1.42
CA THR A 114 -49.26 -12.02 0.26
C THR A 114 -48.46 -11.98 -1.04
N ASP A 115 -48.94 -12.65 -2.10
CA ASP A 115 -48.23 -12.69 -3.38
C ASP A 115 -48.07 -11.27 -3.98
N SER A 116 -49.11 -10.43 -3.88
CA SER A 116 -49.06 -9.04 -4.35
C SER A 116 -48.05 -8.18 -3.58
N GLU A 117 -47.97 -8.32 -2.25
CA GLU A 117 -46.92 -7.63 -1.48
C GLU A 117 -45.53 -8.15 -1.82
N ARG A 118 -45.39 -9.45 -2.09
CA ARG A 118 -44.11 -10.08 -2.42
C ARG A 118 -43.57 -9.57 -3.74
N GLU A 119 -44.39 -9.57 -4.79
CA GLU A 119 -44.02 -9.02 -6.10
C GLU A 119 -43.62 -7.54 -5.99
N ALA A 120 -44.41 -6.74 -5.27
CA ALA A 120 -44.12 -5.32 -5.08
C ALA A 120 -42.79 -5.07 -4.33
N GLN A 121 -42.41 -5.96 -3.42
CA GLN A 121 -41.14 -5.85 -2.69
C GLN A 121 -39.95 -6.34 -3.52
N LEU A 122 -40.09 -7.44 -4.25
CA LEU A 122 -39.05 -7.96 -5.13
C LEU A 122 -38.77 -7.02 -6.31
N ALA A 123 -39.80 -6.38 -6.86
CA ALA A 123 -39.66 -5.36 -7.90
C ALA A 123 -38.72 -4.22 -7.44
N LYS A 124 -38.91 -3.71 -6.21
CA LYS A 124 -38.05 -2.66 -5.65
C LYS A 124 -36.60 -3.09 -5.48
N LEU A 125 -36.35 -4.36 -5.15
CA LEU A 125 -34.99 -4.90 -5.06
C LEU A 125 -34.35 -4.98 -6.45
N LEU A 126 -35.11 -5.43 -7.45
CA LEU A 126 -34.65 -5.47 -8.85
C LEU A 126 -34.32 -4.10 -9.39
N ASP A 127 -35.13 -3.08 -9.10
CA ASP A 127 -34.87 -1.69 -9.53
C ASP A 127 -33.50 -1.22 -9.04
N VAL A 128 -33.18 -1.48 -7.75
CA VAL A 128 -31.87 -1.16 -7.17
C VAL A 128 -30.74 -1.92 -7.87
N PHE A 129 -30.91 -3.22 -8.15
CA PHE A 129 -29.86 -3.98 -8.82
C PHE A 129 -29.67 -3.59 -10.28
N ASN A 130 -30.73 -3.26 -11.00
CA ASN A 130 -30.66 -2.77 -12.37
C ASN A 130 -29.92 -1.42 -12.44
N GLU A 131 -30.09 -0.56 -11.43
CA GLU A 131 -29.39 0.73 -11.36
C GLU A 131 -27.94 0.61 -10.87
N MET A 132 -27.67 -0.30 -9.93
CA MET A 132 -26.38 -0.40 -9.26
C MET A 132 -25.47 -1.53 -9.77
N MET A 133 -25.86 -2.28 -10.80
CA MET A 133 -25.04 -3.37 -11.35
C MET A 133 -23.65 -2.85 -11.75
N ASP A 134 -22.59 -3.58 -11.41
CA ASP A 134 -21.21 -3.25 -11.78
C ASP A 134 -20.97 -3.57 -13.27
N VAL A 135 -21.45 -2.69 -14.15
CA VAL A 135 -21.42 -2.90 -15.62
C VAL A 135 -19.99 -2.98 -16.18
N ASP A 136 -18.98 -2.48 -15.45
CA ASP A 136 -17.57 -2.63 -15.82
C ASP A 136 -17.08 -4.07 -15.62
N ILE A 137 -17.63 -4.80 -14.64
CA ILE A 137 -17.35 -6.22 -14.41
C ILE A 137 -18.29 -7.12 -15.22
N PHE A 138 -19.53 -6.68 -15.43
CA PHE A 138 -20.58 -7.43 -16.12
C PHE A 138 -21.06 -6.74 -17.43
N PRO A 139 -20.17 -6.38 -18.37
CA PRO A 139 -20.55 -5.56 -19.54
C PRO A 139 -21.62 -6.22 -20.42
N TRP A 140 -21.65 -7.54 -20.45
CA TRP A 140 -22.61 -8.34 -21.22
C TRP A 140 -24.08 -8.17 -20.77
N THR A 141 -24.32 -7.63 -19.57
CA THR A 141 -25.66 -7.30 -19.06
C THR A 141 -26.29 -6.12 -19.78
N VAL A 142 -25.48 -5.14 -20.18
CA VAL A 142 -25.92 -3.96 -20.95
C VAL A 142 -25.91 -4.26 -22.45
N GLU A 143 -24.94 -5.05 -22.90
CA GLU A 143 -24.76 -5.42 -24.30
C GLU A 143 -25.70 -6.55 -24.79
N ASP A 144 -26.49 -7.11 -23.88
CA ASP A 144 -27.40 -8.25 -24.10
C ASP A 144 -26.77 -9.41 -24.90
N ARG A 145 -25.59 -9.86 -24.44
CA ARG A 145 -24.86 -11.00 -25.03
C ARG A 145 -24.42 -11.99 -23.98
N LEU A 146 -23.99 -13.18 -24.39
CA LEU A 146 -23.32 -14.09 -23.46
C LEU A 146 -21.91 -13.58 -23.11
N PRO A 147 -21.44 -13.77 -21.86
CA PRO A 147 -20.07 -13.46 -21.49
C PRO A 147 -19.09 -14.37 -22.23
N THR A 148 -17.90 -13.84 -22.52
CA THR A 148 -16.75 -14.66 -22.88
C THR A 148 -16.27 -15.48 -21.67
N ASN A 149 -15.46 -16.51 -21.91
CA ASN A 149 -14.94 -17.35 -20.83
C ASN A 149 -14.08 -16.56 -19.83
N ASP A 150 -13.34 -15.55 -20.30
CA ASP A 150 -12.47 -14.73 -19.46
C ASP A 150 -13.27 -13.73 -18.62
N GLU A 151 -14.27 -13.08 -19.22
CA GLU A 151 -15.25 -12.23 -18.51
C GLU A 151 -16.01 -13.01 -17.44
N TYR A 152 -16.47 -14.23 -17.76
CA TYR A 152 -17.13 -15.12 -16.81
C TYR A 152 -16.22 -15.46 -15.63
N LYS A 153 -14.99 -15.92 -15.89
CA LYS A 153 -14.03 -16.26 -14.83
C LYS A 153 -13.67 -15.07 -13.97
N MET A 154 -13.50 -13.89 -14.58
CA MET A 154 -13.23 -12.65 -13.87
C MET A 154 -14.39 -12.27 -12.95
N GLY A 155 -15.62 -12.26 -13.47
CA GLY A 155 -16.83 -11.96 -12.70
C GLY A 155 -17.01 -12.92 -11.54
N VAL A 156 -16.88 -14.23 -11.78
CA VAL A 156 -16.96 -15.26 -10.73
C VAL A 156 -15.89 -15.02 -9.66
N SER A 157 -14.63 -14.79 -10.05
CA SER A 157 -13.53 -14.60 -9.09
C SER A 157 -13.75 -13.38 -8.20
N ILE A 158 -14.15 -12.24 -8.78
CA ILE A 158 -14.34 -10.99 -8.03
C ILE A 158 -15.53 -11.12 -7.07
N VAL A 159 -16.66 -11.63 -7.54
CA VAL A 159 -17.87 -11.77 -6.71
C VAL A 159 -17.65 -12.80 -5.60
N THR A 160 -16.92 -13.88 -5.89
CA THR A 160 -16.52 -14.87 -4.89
C THR A 160 -15.71 -14.24 -3.77
N ASP A 161 -14.72 -13.39 -4.09
CA ASP A 161 -13.86 -12.77 -3.08
C ASP A 161 -14.65 -11.76 -2.23
N ARG A 162 -15.50 -10.94 -2.87
CA ARG A 162 -16.44 -10.02 -2.18
C ARG A 162 -17.37 -10.77 -1.22
N LEU A 163 -17.98 -11.88 -1.67
CA LEU A 163 -18.91 -12.68 -0.88
C LEU A 163 -18.18 -13.46 0.24
N CYS A 164 -16.96 -13.92 -0.02
CA CYS A 164 -16.14 -14.65 0.95
C CYS A 164 -15.77 -13.77 2.15
N GLY A 165 -15.41 -12.50 1.92
CA GLY A 165 -15.17 -11.55 3.02
C GLY A 165 -16.39 -11.41 3.93
N SER A 166 -17.58 -11.18 3.35
CA SER A 166 -18.82 -11.04 4.12
C SER A 166 -19.23 -12.31 4.89
N ALA A 167 -18.83 -13.50 4.43
CA ALA A 167 -19.22 -14.78 5.03
C ALA A 167 -18.21 -15.32 6.05
N ALA A 168 -16.92 -15.04 5.87
CA ALA A 168 -15.87 -15.52 6.77
C ALA A 168 -15.86 -14.74 8.09
N ASP A 169 -16.09 -13.42 8.06
CA ASP A 169 -15.98 -12.56 9.24
C ASP A 169 -16.94 -12.97 10.37
N PRO A 170 -18.24 -13.27 10.12
CA PRO A 170 -19.15 -13.76 11.17
C PRO A 170 -18.73 -15.13 11.74
N ILE A 171 -18.18 -16.03 10.92
CA ILE A 171 -17.74 -17.36 11.38
C ILE A 171 -16.55 -17.21 12.33
N ILE A 172 -15.59 -16.37 11.98
CA ILE A 172 -14.44 -16.05 12.81
C ILE A 172 -14.92 -15.40 14.12
N ARG A 173 -15.81 -14.41 14.05
CA ARG A 173 -16.37 -13.75 15.23
C ARG A 173 -17.07 -14.74 16.18
N ASN A 174 -17.95 -15.57 15.65
CA ASN A 174 -18.72 -16.53 16.45
C ASN A 174 -17.82 -17.63 17.05
N ALA A 175 -16.83 -18.11 16.30
CA ALA A 175 -15.87 -19.09 16.81
C ALA A 175 -15.03 -18.51 17.96
N GLN A 176 -14.67 -17.23 17.88
CA GLN A 176 -13.99 -16.53 18.97
C GLN A 176 -14.91 -16.34 20.19
N GLU A 177 -16.18 -15.97 19.97
CA GLU A 177 -17.17 -15.81 21.05
C GLU A 177 -17.38 -17.13 21.82
N VAL A 178 -17.56 -18.24 21.10
CA VAL A 178 -17.68 -19.58 21.70
C VAL A 178 -16.43 -19.95 22.50
N ARG A 179 -15.24 -19.68 21.97
CA ARG A 179 -13.96 -19.91 22.66
C ARG A 179 -13.86 -19.11 23.95
N GLN A 180 -14.25 -17.84 23.93
CA GLN A 180 -14.24 -16.96 25.10
C GLN A 180 -15.26 -17.40 26.16
N LEU A 181 -16.50 -17.69 25.76
CA LEU A 181 -17.55 -18.16 26.66
C LEU A 181 -17.19 -19.51 27.30
N HIS A 182 -16.60 -20.42 26.53
CA HIS A 182 -16.15 -21.71 27.04
C HIS A 182 -15.05 -21.55 28.09
N ALA A 183 -14.04 -20.71 27.80
CA ALA A 183 -12.98 -20.40 28.76
C ALA A 183 -13.58 -19.83 30.06
N LEU A 184 -14.44 -18.81 29.93
CA LEU A 184 -15.12 -18.18 31.05
C LEU A 184 -15.91 -19.18 31.91
N ALA A 185 -16.73 -20.01 31.27
CA ALA A 185 -17.55 -21.00 31.95
C ALA A 185 -16.68 -21.99 32.75
N MET A 186 -15.54 -22.41 32.19
CA MET A 186 -14.59 -23.28 32.87
C MET A 186 -13.95 -22.62 34.09
N PHE A 187 -13.55 -21.36 33.97
CA PHE A 187 -12.97 -20.59 35.07
C PHE A 187 -13.97 -20.36 36.21
N LEU A 188 -15.20 -19.98 35.90
CA LEU A 188 -16.26 -19.81 36.90
C LEU A 188 -16.58 -21.12 37.62
N LYS A 189 -16.64 -22.25 36.89
CA LYS A 189 -16.79 -23.58 37.48
C LYS A 189 -15.64 -23.93 38.43
N HIS A 190 -14.40 -23.58 38.08
CA HIS A 190 -13.24 -23.80 38.94
C HIS A 190 -13.29 -22.98 40.23
N LEU A 191 -13.83 -21.76 40.18
CA LEU A 191 -14.08 -20.91 41.35
C LEU A 191 -15.29 -21.36 42.20
N GLY A 192 -15.95 -22.46 41.84
CA GLY A 192 -17.09 -23.02 42.57
C GLY A 192 -18.44 -22.41 42.18
N TYR A 193 -18.51 -21.59 41.13
CA TYR A 193 -19.77 -21.08 40.60
C TYR A 193 -20.49 -22.16 39.79
N GLN A 194 -21.82 -22.19 39.90
CA GLN A 194 -22.67 -23.09 39.13
C GLN A 194 -23.33 -22.33 37.99
N GLU A 195 -23.37 -22.98 36.83
CA GLU A 195 -24.09 -22.49 35.67
C GLU A 195 -25.59 -22.74 35.88
N VAL A 196 -26.39 -21.66 35.95
CA VAL A 196 -27.83 -21.73 36.16
C VAL A 196 -28.54 -20.97 35.04
N ALA A 197 -29.55 -21.59 34.44
CA ALA A 197 -30.35 -20.92 33.42
C ALA A 197 -31.08 -19.71 34.03
N SER A 198 -31.06 -18.56 33.34
CA SER A 198 -31.67 -17.30 33.82
C SER A 198 -33.15 -17.45 34.21
N SER A 199 -33.87 -18.37 33.58
CA SER A 199 -35.27 -18.71 33.86
C SER A 199 -35.49 -19.38 35.23
N GLN A 200 -34.47 -19.97 35.84
CA GLN A 200 -34.53 -20.62 37.16
C GLN A 200 -34.17 -19.67 38.32
N ILE A 201 -33.33 -18.65 38.05
CA ILE A 201 -32.80 -17.72 39.05
C ILE A 201 -33.89 -16.81 39.63
N LYS A 202 -34.80 -16.29 38.79
CA LYS A 202 -35.91 -15.41 39.22
C LYS A 202 -36.94 -16.13 40.13
N LYS A 203 -37.04 -17.46 40.05
CA LYS A 203 -37.91 -18.26 40.92
C LYS A 203 -37.28 -18.61 42.27
N MET A 204 -35.95 -18.74 42.35
CA MET A 204 -35.25 -19.18 43.57
C MET A 204 -34.91 -18.04 44.54
N LEU A 205 -34.58 -16.84 44.05
CA LEU A 205 -33.96 -15.79 44.88
C LEU A 205 -34.87 -14.56 45.14
N GLY A 206 -36.06 -14.52 44.53
CA GLY A 206 -37.05 -13.45 44.74
C GLY A 206 -36.71 -12.11 44.06
N LYS A 207 -37.66 -11.16 44.08
CA LYS A 207 -37.60 -9.88 43.34
C LYS A 207 -36.50 -8.90 43.81
N GLN A 208 -35.82 -9.16 44.93
CA GLN A 208 -34.74 -8.31 45.45
C GLN A 208 -33.33 -8.84 45.09
N THR A 209 -33.24 -9.74 44.11
CA THR A 209 -31.94 -10.25 43.64
C THR A 209 -31.25 -9.21 42.77
N HIS A 210 -30.06 -8.77 43.18
CA HIS A 210 -29.21 -7.91 42.36
C HIS A 210 -28.48 -8.74 41.30
N PHE A 211 -28.70 -8.40 40.02
CA PHE A 211 -27.97 -8.98 38.91
C PHE A 211 -26.77 -8.08 38.59
N VAL A 212 -25.60 -8.69 38.37
CA VAL A 212 -24.39 -8.01 37.92
C VAL A 212 -24.07 -8.54 36.53
N LEU A 213 -24.06 -7.66 35.52
CA LEU A 213 -23.72 -8.05 34.15
C LEU A 213 -22.21 -8.17 34.02
N PHE A 214 -21.76 -9.34 33.56
CA PHE A 214 -20.36 -9.63 33.32
C PHE A 214 -20.09 -9.63 31.81
N LEU A 215 -19.41 -8.59 31.29
CA LEU A 215 -19.13 -8.42 29.86
C LEU A 215 -17.75 -8.99 29.51
N CYS A 216 -17.70 -9.89 28.53
CA CYS A 216 -16.47 -10.46 27.99
C CYS A 216 -16.29 -10.02 26.53
N GLY A 217 -15.35 -9.11 26.24
CA GLY A 217 -15.02 -8.68 24.88
C GLY A 217 -15.18 -7.17 24.63
N TYR A 218 -14.86 -6.75 23.40
CA TYR A 218 -14.96 -5.35 22.95
C TYR A 218 -16.34 -5.14 22.31
N PHE A 219 -17.18 -4.27 22.90
CA PHE A 219 -18.52 -3.95 22.39
C PHE A 219 -18.59 -2.48 21.94
N ASP A 220 -19.31 -2.23 20.85
CA ASP A 220 -19.63 -0.88 20.38
C ASP A 220 -20.52 -0.14 21.40
N ALA A 221 -20.34 1.18 21.51
CA ALA A 221 -21.15 2.08 22.34
C ALA A 221 -22.65 1.97 22.06
N GLY A 222 -23.06 1.62 20.83
CA GLY A 222 -24.46 1.36 20.49
C GLY A 222 -25.09 0.14 21.19
N TYR A 223 -24.30 -0.90 21.49
CA TYR A 223 -24.74 -2.10 22.21
C TYR A 223 -25.00 -1.81 23.70
N LEU A 224 -24.21 -0.91 24.28
CA LEU A 224 -24.26 -0.55 25.69
C LEU A 224 -25.47 0.35 26.06
N GLY A 225 -26.03 1.07 25.09
CA GLY A 225 -27.16 1.99 25.32
C GLY A 225 -28.50 1.30 25.61
N TYR A 226 -28.68 0.04 25.22
CA TYR A 226 -29.95 -0.68 25.36
C TYR A 226 -30.07 -1.42 26.71
N GLU A 227 -29.00 -2.08 27.16
CA GLU A 227 -28.99 -2.87 28.41
C GLU A 227 -28.83 -1.98 29.67
N ALA A 228 -28.18 -0.82 29.56
CA ALA A 228 -28.03 0.13 30.67
C ALA A 228 -29.37 0.74 31.14
N ALA A 229 -30.44 0.66 30.34
CA ALA A 229 -31.77 1.15 30.69
C ALA A 229 -32.53 0.23 31.68
N GLU A 230 -32.07 -0.99 31.93
CA GLU A 230 -32.72 -1.98 32.80
C GLU A 230 -32.17 -2.01 34.26
N GLY A 231 -31.31 -1.05 34.63
CA GLY A 231 -30.85 -0.89 36.03
C GLY A 231 -29.81 -1.94 36.48
N ILE A 232 -28.94 -2.37 35.57
CA ILE A 232 -27.89 -3.36 35.84
C ILE A 232 -26.52 -2.68 36.01
N ASP A 233 -25.84 -2.93 37.13
CA ASP A 233 -24.46 -2.51 37.36
C ASP A 233 -23.49 -3.44 36.60
N TRP A 234 -22.43 -2.87 35.99
CA TRP A 234 -21.48 -3.57 35.12
C TRP A 234 -20.01 -3.50 35.56
N VAL A 235 -19.24 -4.51 35.19
CA VAL A 235 -17.85 -4.76 35.62
C VAL A 235 -16.97 -5.18 34.42
N TRP A 236 -15.73 -4.68 34.34
CA TRP A 236 -14.76 -4.93 33.24
C TRP A 236 -13.63 -5.90 33.65
N GLU A 237 -13.17 -6.70 32.66
CA GLU A 237 -11.93 -7.52 32.57
C GLU A 237 -11.71 -8.86 33.36
N HIS A 238 -11.08 -9.82 32.67
CA HIS A 238 -10.52 -11.10 33.15
C HIS A 238 -9.09 -11.35 32.63
N ARG A 239 -8.30 -12.15 33.36
CA ARG A 239 -6.89 -12.52 33.06
C ARG A 239 -6.79 -13.78 32.19
N ILE A 240 -5.82 -13.84 31.28
CA ILE A 240 -5.54 -15.06 30.50
C ILE A 240 -4.75 -16.11 31.28
N HIS A 241 -3.93 -15.68 32.23
CA HIS A 241 -3.16 -16.55 33.13
C HIS A 241 -4.05 -17.38 34.07
N ASP A 242 -5.29 -16.95 34.29
CA ASP A 242 -6.30 -17.73 35.01
C ASP A 242 -6.84 -18.93 34.17
N PHE A 243 -6.60 -18.94 32.85
CA PHE A 243 -6.94 -20.06 31.94
C PHE A 243 -5.74 -20.98 31.62
N LEU A 244 -4.50 -20.56 31.92
CA LEU A 244 -3.27 -21.30 31.58
C LEU A 244 -2.89 -22.40 32.59
N GLY A 245 -3.67 -22.58 33.66
CA GLY A 245 -3.48 -23.67 34.63
C GLY A 245 -4.03 -25.04 34.21
N LEU A 246 -4.57 -25.19 32.99
CA LEU A 246 -5.18 -26.43 32.52
C LEU A 246 -4.47 -26.93 31.26
N ASP A 247 -3.69 -28.00 31.44
CA ASP A 247 -2.93 -28.73 30.44
C ASP A 247 -3.85 -29.24 29.30
N LEU A 248 -3.89 -28.54 28.17
CA LEU A 248 -4.65 -28.91 26.98
C LEU A 248 -3.74 -29.59 25.95
N ALA A 249 -3.23 -30.77 26.31
CA ALA A 249 -2.70 -31.72 25.34
C ALA A 249 -3.86 -32.56 24.76
N GLN A 250 -4.24 -32.32 23.51
CA GLN A 250 -5.13 -33.23 22.77
C GLN A 250 -4.36 -34.53 22.43
N LYS A 251 -4.69 -35.61 23.15
CA LYS A 251 -4.71 -36.96 22.57
C LYS A 251 -6.02 -37.12 21.80
N ASP A 252 -5.95 -37.86 20.70
CA ASP A 252 -7.05 -38.31 19.82
C ASP A 252 -7.37 -37.42 18.61
N ALA A 253 -6.63 -37.64 17.52
CA ALA A 253 -7.16 -37.52 16.16
C ALA A 253 -6.55 -38.63 15.30
N GLY A 254 -7.41 -39.50 14.76
CA GLY A 254 -7.06 -40.75 14.08
C GLY A 254 -6.34 -40.59 12.74
N GLU A 255 -5.68 -41.68 12.36
CA GLU A 255 -5.05 -41.91 11.08
C GLU A 255 -6.08 -41.87 9.94
N ASP A 256 -6.09 -40.79 9.15
CA ASP A 256 -6.32 -40.82 7.69
C ASP A 256 -6.36 -39.39 7.13
N ALA A 257 -5.20 -38.89 6.69
CA ALA A 257 -5.09 -37.71 5.84
C ALA A 257 -4.00 -37.93 4.77
N PRO A 258 -4.16 -37.45 3.53
CA PRO A 258 -3.39 -37.91 2.37
C PRO A 258 -1.90 -37.55 2.46
N LYS A 259 -1.04 -38.57 2.32
CA LYS A 259 0.42 -38.55 2.48
C LYS A 259 1.21 -37.89 1.31
N GLU A 260 0.65 -36.97 0.53
CA GLU A 260 1.35 -36.40 -0.64
C GLU A 260 1.76 -34.92 -0.55
N THR A 261 1.52 -34.22 0.55
CA THR A 261 2.03 -32.85 0.79
C THR A 261 3.21 -32.78 1.77
N ALA A 262 3.72 -33.93 2.21
CA ALA A 262 4.67 -34.05 3.31
C ALA A 262 6.16 -33.86 2.94
N LEU A 263 6.50 -33.30 1.78
CA LEU A 263 7.91 -33.12 1.37
C LEU A 263 8.43 -31.67 1.28
N ALA A 264 7.65 -30.65 1.66
CA ALA A 264 8.12 -29.24 1.58
C ALA A 264 7.96 -28.40 2.86
N TYR A 265 7.44 -28.96 3.96
CA TYR A 265 7.36 -28.29 5.26
C TYR A 265 8.11 -29.07 6.33
N ARG A 266 9.44 -29.04 6.27
CA ARG A 266 10.22 -29.05 7.51
C ARG A 266 10.26 -27.62 8.00
N VAL A 267 9.29 -27.25 8.84
CA VAL A 267 9.49 -26.19 9.82
C VAL A 267 10.73 -26.62 10.60
N VAL A 268 11.85 -25.95 10.39
CA VAL A 268 12.95 -25.99 11.36
C VAL A 268 12.30 -25.42 12.62
N SER A 269 12.15 -26.23 13.66
CA SER A 269 11.67 -25.76 14.96
C SER A 269 12.50 -24.52 15.32
N ALA A 270 11.85 -23.35 15.38
CA ALA A 270 12.54 -22.14 15.83
C ALA A 270 13.20 -22.47 17.17
N SER A 271 14.51 -22.23 17.28
CA SER A 271 15.24 -22.54 18.51
C SER A 271 14.62 -21.80 19.70
N ASP A 272 14.78 -22.32 20.93
CA ASP A 272 14.31 -21.63 22.14
C ASP A 272 14.82 -20.18 22.21
N GLN A 273 16.03 -19.92 21.68
CA GLN A 273 16.61 -18.58 21.59
C GLN A 273 15.84 -17.65 20.62
N GLU A 274 15.33 -18.17 19.50
CA GLU A 274 14.53 -17.37 18.57
C GLU A 274 13.16 -17.02 19.16
N ALA A 275 12.50 -17.98 19.82
CA ALA A 275 11.25 -17.75 20.50
C ALA A 275 11.40 -16.68 21.59
N GLU A 276 12.47 -16.77 22.39
CA GLU A 276 12.79 -15.79 23.43
C GLU A 276 13.13 -14.41 22.86
N ARG A 277 13.94 -14.35 21.80
CA ARG A 277 14.26 -13.10 21.08
C ARG A 277 12.98 -12.42 20.59
N PHE A 278 12.10 -13.18 19.94
CA PHE A 278 10.85 -12.67 19.38
C PHE A 278 9.92 -12.13 20.47
N ARG A 279 9.77 -12.87 21.57
CA ARG A 279 8.98 -12.45 22.73
C ARG A 279 9.50 -11.14 23.32
N ARG A 280 10.80 -11.04 23.62
CA ARG A 280 11.40 -9.82 24.17
C ARG A 280 11.37 -8.65 23.20
N GLN A 281 11.49 -8.92 21.89
CA GLN A 281 11.33 -7.87 20.88
C GLN A 281 9.91 -7.29 20.91
N LYS A 282 8.87 -8.13 21.00
CA LYS A 282 7.48 -7.63 21.12
C LYS A 282 7.29 -6.75 22.36
N GLU A 283 7.90 -7.11 23.49
CA GLU A 283 7.84 -6.31 24.72
C GLU A 283 8.46 -4.92 24.55
N VAL A 284 9.63 -4.83 23.90
CA VAL A 284 10.28 -3.56 23.59
C VAL A 284 9.51 -2.78 22.51
N ASP A 285 8.96 -3.45 21.50
CA ASP A 285 8.14 -2.80 20.47
C ASP A 285 6.87 -2.18 21.08
N ALA A 286 6.26 -2.84 22.08
CA ALA A 286 5.07 -2.36 22.78
C ALA A 286 5.34 -1.20 23.75
N SER A 287 6.59 -1.04 24.21
CA SER A 287 6.98 0.08 25.07
C SER A 287 7.22 1.39 24.29
N LYS A 288 7.35 1.32 22.96
CA LYS A 288 7.67 2.44 22.08
C LYS A 288 6.47 2.87 21.24
N SER A 289 6.31 4.17 21.04
CA SER A 289 5.23 4.68 20.19
C SER A 289 5.48 4.37 18.71
N LEU A 290 4.41 4.20 17.91
CA LEU A 290 4.55 4.01 16.46
C LEU A 290 5.30 5.18 15.79
N SER A 291 5.10 6.41 16.27
CA SER A 291 5.79 7.61 15.78
C SER A 291 7.30 7.54 16.05
N GLU A 292 7.71 7.05 17.21
CA GLU A 292 9.11 6.87 17.60
C GLU A 292 9.79 5.77 16.77
N ARG A 293 9.14 4.61 16.63
CA ARG A 293 9.63 3.50 15.80
C ARG A 293 9.79 3.91 14.34
N ASN A 294 8.82 4.66 13.80
CA ASN A 294 8.87 5.21 12.44
C ASN A 294 10.01 6.24 12.26
N ALA A 295 10.21 7.13 13.25
CA ALA A 295 11.26 8.15 13.18
C ALA A 295 12.66 7.52 13.18
N ASN A 296 12.84 6.41 13.90
CA ASN A 296 14.10 5.67 13.99
C ASN A 296 14.23 4.57 12.92
N GLY A 297 13.19 4.30 12.13
CA GLY A 297 13.19 3.25 11.11
C GLY A 297 13.28 1.83 11.68
N GLN A 298 12.69 1.61 12.86
CA GLN A 298 12.78 0.36 13.63
C GLN A 298 11.70 -0.63 13.20
N TYR A 299 12.03 -1.44 12.19
CA TYR A 299 11.18 -2.53 11.70
C TYR A 299 11.92 -3.86 11.77
N SER A 300 11.29 -4.87 12.37
CA SER A 300 11.89 -6.19 12.46
C SER A 300 11.82 -6.94 11.13
N THR A 301 12.87 -7.70 10.82
CA THR A 301 12.86 -8.61 9.67
C THR A 301 12.21 -9.92 10.08
N PRO A 302 11.26 -10.48 9.32
CA PRO A 302 10.73 -11.82 9.61
C PRO A 302 11.85 -12.88 9.65
N PHE A 303 11.84 -13.75 10.66
CA PHE A 303 12.88 -14.78 10.85
C PHE A 303 13.08 -15.65 9.61
N GLU A 304 11.99 -16.08 8.97
CA GLU A 304 12.04 -16.91 7.76
C GLU A 304 12.80 -16.22 6.62
N LEU A 305 12.60 -14.92 6.44
CA LEU A 305 13.32 -14.15 5.43
C LEU A 305 14.80 -14.03 5.81
N ALA A 306 15.09 -13.71 7.07
CA ALA A 306 16.46 -13.62 7.58
C ALA A 306 17.22 -14.94 7.39
N HIS A 307 16.58 -16.08 7.69
CA HIS A 307 17.14 -17.43 7.51
C HIS A 307 17.53 -17.70 6.06
N VAL A 308 16.66 -17.38 5.10
CA VAL A 308 16.96 -17.53 3.67
C VAL A 308 18.10 -16.59 3.24
N MET A 309 18.08 -15.33 3.69
CA MET A 309 19.13 -14.35 3.37
C MET A 309 20.52 -14.78 3.87
N VAL A 310 20.62 -15.24 5.12
CA VAL A 310 21.89 -15.72 5.69
C VAL A 310 22.38 -16.96 4.95
N GLY A 311 21.49 -17.94 4.73
CA GLY A 311 21.84 -19.16 4.00
C GLY A 311 22.36 -18.89 2.58
N GLN A 312 21.76 -17.94 1.85
CA GLN A 312 22.24 -17.54 0.53
C GLN A 312 23.58 -16.80 0.60
N ALA A 313 23.73 -15.83 1.51
CA ALA A 313 24.97 -15.07 1.65
C ALA A 313 26.17 -15.98 1.98
N LEU A 314 25.98 -16.97 2.84
CA LEU A 314 27.01 -17.98 3.16
C LEU A 314 27.37 -18.84 1.94
N ARG A 315 26.38 -19.25 1.12
CA ARG A 315 26.62 -20.00 -0.13
C ARG A 315 27.36 -19.16 -1.17
N ASP A 316 26.95 -17.91 -1.37
CA ASP A 316 27.54 -16.98 -2.33
C ASP A 316 28.99 -16.59 -1.96
N ARG A 317 29.35 -16.73 -0.67
CA ARG A 317 30.73 -16.55 -0.17
C ARG A 317 31.66 -17.72 -0.52
N HIS A 318 31.11 -18.86 -0.97
CA HIS A 318 31.83 -20.08 -1.36
C HIS A 318 32.79 -20.60 -0.27
N TRP A 319 32.31 -20.65 0.96
CA TRP A 319 33.11 -21.12 2.08
C TRP A 319 33.52 -22.60 1.94
N GLN A 320 34.79 -22.93 2.19
CA GLN A 320 35.31 -24.30 2.16
C GLN A 320 35.71 -24.79 3.56
N SER A 321 35.67 -26.11 3.76
CA SER A 321 36.17 -26.75 4.98
C SER A 321 37.69 -26.58 5.08
N GLY A 322 38.13 -25.48 5.70
CA GLY A 322 39.53 -25.10 5.84
C GLY A 322 39.76 -23.60 6.04
N ASP A 323 38.79 -22.75 5.65
CA ASP A 323 38.94 -21.29 5.58
C ASP A 323 38.94 -20.55 6.95
N GLY A 324 38.90 -21.26 8.08
CA GLY A 324 38.93 -20.67 9.43
C GLY A 324 37.55 -20.45 10.05
N ALA A 325 37.28 -19.30 10.66
CA ALA A 325 35.93 -18.91 11.08
C ALA A 325 35.45 -17.72 10.23
N VAL A 326 34.20 -17.77 9.77
CA VAL A 326 33.56 -16.69 9.00
C VAL A 326 33.25 -15.52 9.92
N HIS A 327 33.72 -14.33 9.59
CA HIS A 327 33.36 -13.12 10.33
C HIS A 327 32.10 -12.51 9.72
N VAL A 328 30.99 -12.60 10.44
CA VAL A 328 29.69 -12.02 10.06
C VAL A 328 29.51 -10.69 10.77
N PHE A 329 29.18 -9.64 10.01
CA PHE A 329 28.94 -8.30 10.55
C PHE A 329 27.52 -7.81 10.24
N GLU A 330 26.86 -7.21 11.21
CA GLU A 330 25.55 -6.59 11.05
C GLU A 330 25.55 -5.15 11.63
N PRO A 331 25.46 -4.11 10.79
CA PRO A 331 25.60 -2.72 11.21
C PRO A 331 24.38 -2.12 11.94
N ALA A 332 23.23 -2.80 11.93
CA ALA A 332 22.00 -2.37 12.58
C ALA A 332 21.23 -3.61 13.05
N CYS A 333 21.75 -4.29 14.07
CA CYS A 333 21.32 -5.65 14.37
C CYS A 333 19.98 -5.78 15.08
N GLY A 334 19.43 -4.70 15.61
CA GLY A 334 18.19 -4.73 16.39
C GLY A 334 18.26 -5.78 17.48
N SER A 335 17.21 -6.59 17.59
CA SER A 335 17.14 -7.72 18.52
C SER A 335 17.99 -8.93 18.12
N GLY A 336 18.64 -8.92 16.94
CA GLY A 336 19.55 -9.99 16.49
C GLY A 336 18.91 -11.07 15.64
N VAL A 337 17.91 -10.76 14.81
CA VAL A 337 17.21 -11.78 14.00
C VAL A 337 18.12 -12.47 12.97
N PHE A 338 19.11 -11.78 12.38
CA PHE A 338 20.06 -12.41 11.47
C PHE A 338 21.10 -13.27 12.20
N LEU A 339 21.45 -12.94 13.45
CA LEU A 339 22.25 -13.82 14.32
C LEU A 339 21.47 -15.09 14.67
N SER A 340 20.20 -14.94 15.02
CA SER A 340 19.31 -16.08 15.27
C SER A 340 19.20 -16.99 14.03
N ALA A 341 18.98 -16.39 12.87
CA ALA A 341 18.97 -17.08 11.58
C ALA A 341 20.29 -17.81 11.32
N LEU A 342 21.44 -17.18 11.56
CA LEU A 342 22.77 -17.78 11.41
C LEU A 342 22.97 -19.01 12.30
N LEU A 343 22.52 -18.94 13.55
CA LEU A 343 22.56 -20.07 14.50
C LEU A 343 21.69 -21.24 14.05
N ALA A 344 20.59 -20.95 13.35
CA ALA A 344 19.66 -21.96 12.86
C ALA A 344 20.10 -22.64 11.55
N ILE A 345 21.14 -22.13 10.84
CA ILE A 345 21.61 -22.74 9.59
C ILE A 345 22.25 -24.11 9.86
N PRO A 346 21.71 -25.20 9.30
CA PRO A 346 22.30 -26.53 9.45
C PRO A 346 23.70 -26.57 8.84
N HIS A 347 24.66 -27.14 9.56
CA HIS A 347 26.06 -27.24 9.11
C HIS A 347 26.71 -25.89 8.74
N ALA A 348 26.27 -24.80 9.40
CA ALA A 348 26.92 -23.50 9.25
C ALA A 348 28.44 -23.62 9.53
N PRO A 349 29.27 -22.87 8.80
CA PRO A 349 30.69 -22.80 9.13
C PRO A 349 30.89 -22.23 10.54
N ALA A 350 32.06 -22.50 11.14
CA ALA A 350 32.46 -21.79 12.34
C ALA A 350 32.41 -20.28 12.07
N PHE A 351 31.85 -19.50 12.98
CA PHE A 351 31.66 -18.07 12.78
C PHE A 351 32.02 -17.24 14.02
N LEU A 352 32.32 -15.97 13.76
CA LEU A 352 32.32 -14.88 14.73
C LEU A 352 31.32 -13.83 14.26
N PHE A 353 30.44 -13.39 15.14
CA PHE A 353 29.41 -12.41 14.82
C PHE A 353 29.70 -11.07 15.51
N THR A 354 29.62 -9.98 14.76
CA THR A 354 29.64 -8.62 15.31
C THR A 354 28.38 -7.88 14.89
N GLY A 355 27.56 -7.48 15.86
CA GLY A 355 26.38 -6.64 15.65
C GLY A 355 26.62 -5.24 16.21
N VAL A 356 26.08 -4.21 15.55
CA VAL A 356 25.99 -2.85 16.07
C VAL A 356 24.53 -2.47 16.20
N GLU A 357 24.13 -1.96 17.36
CA GLU A 357 22.77 -1.45 17.59
C GLU A 357 22.84 -0.16 18.40
N ARG A 358 22.12 0.88 17.94
CA ARG A 358 22.13 2.20 18.58
C ARG A 358 21.18 2.26 19.77
N ASP A 359 20.08 1.52 19.69
CA ASP A 359 19.04 1.49 20.70
C ASP A 359 19.38 0.48 21.80
N PRO A 360 19.56 0.94 23.06
CA PRO A 360 20.02 0.08 24.15
C PRO A 360 19.06 -1.08 24.44
N ASP A 361 17.75 -0.90 24.25
CA ASP A 361 16.76 -1.93 24.58
C ASP A 361 16.87 -3.10 23.61
N TYR A 362 17.02 -2.82 22.31
CA TYR A 362 17.20 -3.86 21.30
C TYR A 362 18.59 -4.50 21.40
N ALA A 363 19.63 -3.71 21.70
CA ALA A 363 20.98 -4.20 21.93
C ALA A 363 21.03 -5.17 23.12
N ASP A 364 20.28 -4.88 24.20
CA ASP A 364 20.18 -5.76 25.38
C ASP A 364 19.59 -7.13 25.03
N ILE A 365 18.51 -7.17 24.22
CA ILE A 365 17.93 -8.44 23.76
C ILE A 365 19.00 -9.27 23.05
N CYS A 366 19.71 -8.68 22.09
CA CYS A 366 20.72 -9.39 21.32
C CYS A 366 21.89 -9.89 22.21
N LYS A 367 22.36 -9.04 23.14
CA LYS A 367 23.43 -9.39 24.09
C LYS A 367 23.05 -10.54 25.02
N SER A 368 21.84 -10.51 25.55
CA SER A 368 21.38 -11.43 26.59
C SER A 368 20.94 -12.78 26.02
N VAL A 369 20.15 -12.79 24.94
CA VAL A 369 19.64 -14.01 24.32
C VAL A 369 20.75 -14.82 23.63
N PHE A 370 21.73 -14.15 23.03
CA PHE A 370 22.80 -14.77 22.26
C PHE A 370 24.19 -14.68 22.92
N ALA A 371 24.24 -14.54 24.25
CA ALA A 371 25.47 -14.40 25.01
C ALA A 371 26.46 -15.54 24.73
N SER A 372 27.57 -15.23 24.06
CA SER A 372 28.58 -16.22 23.67
C SER A 372 29.92 -15.55 23.37
N LYS A 373 31.02 -16.29 23.56
CA LYS A 373 32.37 -15.83 23.15
C LYS A 373 32.50 -15.57 21.65
N LYS A 374 31.57 -16.09 20.84
CA LYS A 374 31.52 -15.91 19.38
C LYS A 374 30.71 -14.69 18.94
N VAL A 375 30.01 -14.03 19.86
CA VAL A 375 29.06 -12.95 19.57
C VAL A 375 29.54 -11.67 20.27
N ARG A 376 29.73 -10.61 19.50
CA ARG A 376 30.08 -9.28 20.00
C ARG A 376 29.01 -8.29 19.58
N ILE A 377 28.25 -7.75 20.54
CA ILE A 377 27.27 -6.69 20.28
C ILE A 377 27.84 -5.37 20.79
N VAL A 378 27.98 -4.40 19.89
CA VAL A 378 28.44 -3.04 20.17
C VAL A 378 27.21 -2.14 20.23
N GLU A 379 26.97 -1.57 21.40
CA GLU A 379 25.93 -0.55 21.57
C GLU A 379 26.49 0.81 21.13
N GLY A 380 25.90 1.40 20.09
CA GLY A 380 26.35 2.67 19.55
C GLY A 380 25.93 2.94 18.11
N ASP A 381 26.31 4.12 17.62
CA ASP A 381 26.06 4.52 16.24
C ASP A 381 27.05 3.83 15.28
N PHE A 382 26.53 3.04 14.34
CA PHE A 382 27.29 2.41 13.25
C PHE A 382 28.25 3.36 12.55
N PHE A 383 27.85 4.61 12.31
CA PHE A 383 28.70 5.57 11.63
C PHE A 383 29.93 5.91 12.47
N ILE A 384 29.85 5.88 13.80
CA ILE A 384 31.02 6.07 14.67
C ILE A 384 31.85 4.78 14.72
N VAL A 385 31.19 3.63 14.91
CA VAL A 385 31.86 2.32 15.01
C VAL A 385 32.67 2.01 13.75
N SER A 386 32.13 2.32 12.56
CA SER A 386 32.78 2.09 11.27
C SER A 386 34.03 2.95 11.01
N GLU A 387 34.29 3.98 11.82
CA GLU A 387 35.53 4.77 11.75
C GLU A 387 36.69 4.12 12.52
N THR A 388 36.39 3.16 13.39
CA THR A 388 37.40 2.51 14.22
C THR A 388 38.23 1.53 13.39
N GLU A 389 39.56 1.65 13.45
CA GLU A 389 40.49 0.80 12.71
C GLU A 389 40.30 -0.70 12.98
N ALA A 390 39.84 -1.06 14.19
CA ALA A 390 39.58 -2.44 14.59
C ALA A 390 38.54 -3.17 13.71
N PHE A 391 37.65 -2.45 13.03
CA PHE A 391 36.63 -3.03 12.15
C PHE A 391 36.96 -2.87 10.66
N GLN A 392 38.10 -2.27 10.32
CA GLN A 392 38.52 -2.15 8.92
C GLN A 392 38.83 -3.53 8.34
N ALA A 393 38.22 -3.85 7.18
CA ALA A 393 38.38 -5.13 6.49
C ALA A 393 38.26 -6.34 7.44
N SER A 394 37.28 -6.31 8.35
CA SER A 394 37.09 -7.35 9.37
C SER A 394 36.01 -8.38 9.02
N ALA A 395 35.13 -8.08 8.06
CA ALA A 395 33.95 -8.90 7.74
C ALA A 395 34.11 -9.70 6.45
N ASP A 396 33.75 -10.99 6.50
CA ASP A 396 33.63 -11.88 5.34
C ASP A 396 32.21 -11.92 4.77
N VAL A 397 31.22 -11.73 5.64
CA VAL A 397 29.80 -11.71 5.30
C VAL A 397 29.13 -10.55 6.03
N LEU A 398 28.27 -9.83 5.33
CA LEU A 398 27.37 -8.83 5.91
C LEU A 398 25.94 -9.16 5.50
N VAL A 399 25.04 -9.29 6.46
CA VAL A 399 23.60 -9.44 6.19
C VAL A 399 22.87 -8.47 7.09
N ALA A 400 22.02 -7.61 6.52
CA ALA A 400 21.39 -6.55 7.30
C ALA A 400 20.09 -6.03 6.69
N ASN A 401 19.24 -5.53 7.59
CA ASN A 401 18.12 -4.64 7.28
C ASN A 401 18.41 -3.27 7.95
N PRO A 402 19.01 -2.30 7.24
CA PRO A 402 19.34 -1.00 7.80
C PRO A 402 18.08 -0.15 8.04
N PRO A 403 18.13 0.87 8.90
CA PRO A 403 16.95 1.68 9.23
C PRO A 403 16.41 2.51 8.05
N TYR A 404 15.10 2.49 7.84
CA TYR A 404 14.41 3.14 6.71
C TYR A 404 14.04 4.61 6.97
N VAL A 405 14.99 5.40 7.46
CA VAL A 405 14.75 6.81 7.79
C VAL A 405 14.80 7.68 6.54
N ARG A 406 13.69 8.40 6.25
CA ARG A 406 13.61 9.36 5.14
C ARG A 406 14.48 10.58 5.40
N HIS A 407 15.01 11.17 4.34
CA HIS A 407 15.91 12.32 4.44
C HIS A 407 15.32 13.51 5.22
N HIS A 408 14.00 13.72 5.25
CA HIS A 408 13.40 14.82 6.03
C HIS A 408 13.60 14.69 7.54
N HIS A 409 13.84 13.48 8.06
CA HIS A 409 14.06 13.21 9.48
C HIS A 409 15.53 13.21 9.88
N LEU A 410 16.45 13.29 8.93
CA LEU A 410 17.88 13.38 9.20
C LEU A 410 18.27 14.84 9.48
N ALA A 411 18.94 15.07 10.61
CA ALA A 411 19.50 16.38 10.94
C ALA A 411 20.45 16.87 9.84
N PHE A 412 20.42 18.18 9.55
CA PHE A 412 21.22 18.76 8.48
C PHE A 412 22.72 18.54 8.67
N GLU A 413 23.21 18.67 9.91
CA GLU A 413 24.62 18.48 10.26
C GLU A 413 25.09 17.05 10.03
N ASP A 414 24.28 16.06 10.42
CA ASP A 414 24.58 14.64 10.17
C ASP A 414 24.63 14.33 8.67
N LYS A 415 23.71 14.88 7.87
CA LYS A 415 23.77 14.72 6.41
C LYS A 415 25.08 15.25 5.86
N LEU A 416 25.45 16.48 6.22
CA LEU A 416 26.67 17.10 5.69
C LEU A 416 27.92 16.30 6.08
N ARG A 417 27.97 15.83 7.34
CA ARG A 417 29.05 14.99 7.86
C ARG A 417 29.15 13.67 7.08
N LEU A 418 28.04 12.95 6.93
CA LEU A 418 28.01 11.66 6.24
C LEU A 418 28.29 11.80 4.73
N GLN A 419 27.77 12.84 4.07
CA GLN A 419 28.07 13.14 2.67
C GLN A 419 29.55 13.42 2.45
N SER A 420 30.15 14.25 3.31
CA SER A 420 31.58 14.56 3.25
C SER A 420 32.44 13.32 3.45
N ARG A 421 32.01 12.43 4.35
CA ARG A 421 32.69 11.16 4.60
C ARG A 421 32.61 10.21 3.41
N VAL A 422 31.44 10.00 2.82
CA VAL A 422 31.29 9.17 1.61
C VAL A 422 32.12 9.71 0.46
N LEU A 423 32.15 11.03 0.27
CA LEU A 423 32.99 11.66 -0.75
C LEU A 423 34.48 11.38 -0.50
N ARG A 424 34.94 11.54 0.74
CA ARG A 424 36.34 11.30 1.13
C ARG A 424 36.76 9.84 0.97
N GLU A 425 35.91 8.91 1.37
CA GLU A 425 36.27 7.47 1.41
C GLU A 425 36.04 6.75 0.08
N LEU A 426 35.01 7.14 -0.68
CA LEU A 426 34.63 6.44 -1.91
C LEU A 426 34.74 7.30 -3.17
N GLY A 427 34.90 8.62 -3.05
CA GLY A 427 34.87 9.54 -4.19
C GLY A 427 33.47 9.70 -4.81
N ILE A 428 32.41 9.33 -4.08
CA ILE A 428 31.03 9.34 -4.58
C ILE A 428 30.27 10.52 -3.94
N GLN A 429 29.63 11.36 -4.75
CA GLN A 429 28.73 12.40 -4.26
C GLN A 429 27.32 11.84 -3.99
N ILE A 430 26.83 12.04 -2.76
CA ILE A 430 25.46 11.70 -2.35
C ILE A 430 24.55 12.93 -2.43
N SER A 431 23.30 12.71 -2.86
CA SER A 431 22.23 13.72 -2.77
C SER A 431 21.73 13.89 -1.34
N GLY A 432 21.44 15.12 -0.91
CA GLY A 432 20.83 15.40 0.40
C GLY A 432 19.41 14.83 0.57
N LEU A 433 18.84 14.29 -0.51
CA LEU A 433 17.55 13.60 -0.55
C LEU A 433 17.66 12.08 -0.29
N SER A 434 18.88 11.54 -0.19
CA SER A 434 19.10 10.10 0.04
C SER A 434 18.66 9.70 1.45
N GLY A 435 17.95 8.56 1.53
CA GLY A 435 17.59 7.94 2.81
C GLY A 435 18.80 7.36 3.55
N LEU A 436 18.62 7.08 4.85
CA LEU A 436 19.71 6.68 5.72
C LEU A 436 20.41 5.38 5.29
N TYR A 437 19.65 4.40 4.78
CA TYR A 437 20.18 3.12 4.28
C TYR A 437 21.29 3.27 3.22
N VAL A 438 21.27 4.34 2.42
CA VAL A 438 22.31 4.58 1.40
C VAL A 438 23.67 4.82 2.07
N TYR A 439 23.69 5.54 3.18
CA TYR A 439 24.92 5.78 3.94
C TYR A 439 25.41 4.51 4.63
N PHE A 440 24.50 3.68 5.15
CA PHE A 440 24.84 2.37 5.74
C PHE A 440 25.60 1.50 4.75
N ILE A 441 25.06 1.34 3.53
CA ILE A 441 25.68 0.47 2.51
C ILE A 441 27.03 1.01 2.07
N LEU A 442 27.11 2.32 1.78
CA LEU A 442 28.32 2.92 1.24
C LEU A 442 29.44 2.94 2.29
N LEU A 443 29.14 3.28 3.55
CA LEU A 443 30.17 3.33 4.60
C LEU A 443 30.53 1.95 5.16
N ALA A 444 29.69 0.93 4.96
CA ALA A 444 30.05 -0.46 5.23
C ALA A 444 31.17 -0.99 4.31
N ASP A 445 31.44 -0.32 3.18
CA ASP A 445 32.49 -0.71 2.23
C ASP A 445 33.85 -0.94 2.91
N ARG A 446 34.21 -0.08 3.87
CA ARG A 446 35.48 -0.14 4.62
C ARG A 446 35.59 -1.38 5.51
N LEU A 447 34.46 -1.95 5.95
CA LEU A 447 34.42 -3.08 6.87
C LEU A 447 34.58 -4.42 6.15
N LEU A 448 34.25 -4.46 4.87
CA LEU A 448 34.24 -5.66 4.05
C LEU A 448 35.66 -6.02 3.59
N ARG A 449 36.08 -7.27 3.81
CA ARG A 449 37.29 -7.83 3.18
C ARG A 449 37.12 -7.92 1.66
N ALA A 450 38.24 -7.96 0.95
CA ALA A 450 38.20 -8.34 -0.46
C ALA A 450 37.55 -9.72 -0.62
N GLY A 451 36.58 -9.82 -1.53
CA GLY A 451 35.78 -11.03 -1.76
C GLY A 451 34.65 -11.28 -0.76
N ALA A 452 34.45 -10.42 0.25
CA ALA A 452 33.33 -10.53 1.18
C ALA A 452 31.98 -10.41 0.47
N VAL A 453 30.95 -11.06 0.99
CA VAL A 453 29.58 -11.01 0.45
C VAL A 453 28.70 -10.17 1.36
N ALA A 454 28.01 -9.19 0.80
CA ALA A 454 27.05 -8.36 1.53
C ALA A 454 25.66 -8.52 0.94
N SER A 455 24.66 -8.74 1.78
CA SER A 455 23.26 -8.89 1.41
C SER A 455 22.40 -7.93 2.24
N TRP A 456 21.66 -7.07 1.56
CA TRP A 456 20.92 -5.97 2.18
C TRP A 456 19.44 -6.05 1.83
N LEU A 457 18.58 -6.05 2.83
CA LEU A 457 17.15 -5.81 2.67
C LEU A 457 16.92 -4.30 2.74
N ILE A 458 16.49 -3.67 1.65
CA ILE A 458 16.37 -2.21 1.54
C ILE A 458 15.17 -1.75 0.71
N PRO A 459 14.75 -0.47 0.79
CA PRO A 459 13.72 0.08 -0.07
C PRO A 459 14.12 0.02 -1.55
N GLY A 460 13.23 -0.43 -2.43
CA GLY A 460 13.44 -0.49 -3.88
C GLY A 460 13.50 0.87 -4.57
N GLU A 461 13.23 1.98 -3.87
CA GLU A 461 13.23 3.33 -4.44
C GLU A 461 14.56 3.75 -5.07
N PHE A 462 15.69 3.20 -4.60
CA PHE A 462 17.00 3.50 -5.20
C PHE A 462 17.12 3.00 -6.64
N LEU A 463 16.23 2.12 -7.12
CA LEU A 463 16.25 1.65 -8.51
C LEU A 463 15.88 2.78 -9.46
N TYR A 464 14.85 3.56 -9.12
CA TYR A 464 14.20 4.50 -10.06
C TYR A 464 14.27 5.98 -9.64
N THR A 465 14.92 6.31 -8.52
CA THR A 465 15.05 7.71 -8.05
C THR A 465 16.41 8.32 -8.43
N ASN A 466 16.43 9.64 -8.58
CA ASN A 466 17.67 10.37 -8.86
C ASN A 466 18.62 10.32 -7.65
N TYR A 467 18.10 10.34 -6.43
CA TYR A 467 18.92 10.28 -5.22
C TYR A 467 19.58 8.90 -5.03
N GLY A 468 19.03 7.83 -5.64
CA GLY A 468 19.65 6.50 -5.66
C GLY A 468 20.88 6.38 -6.58
N LYS A 469 21.23 7.43 -7.35
CA LYS A 469 22.35 7.41 -8.30
C LYS A 469 23.67 7.00 -7.64
N ALA A 470 23.98 7.52 -6.45
CA ALA A 470 25.21 7.22 -5.72
C ALA A 470 25.33 5.72 -5.40
N LEU A 471 24.23 5.09 -4.98
CA LEU A 471 24.20 3.66 -4.68
C LEU A 471 24.32 2.82 -5.96
N ARG A 472 23.61 3.18 -7.04
CA ARG A 472 23.75 2.49 -8.34
C ARG A 472 25.17 2.60 -8.89
N GLU A 473 25.80 3.76 -8.76
CA GLU A 473 27.19 3.98 -9.17
C GLU A 473 28.16 3.09 -8.37
N TYR A 474 27.99 3.00 -7.06
CA TYR A 474 28.76 2.09 -6.22
C TYR A 474 28.58 0.62 -6.65
N LEU A 475 27.32 0.18 -6.82
CA LEU A 475 26.98 -1.21 -7.19
C LEU A 475 27.52 -1.62 -8.58
N LEU A 476 27.72 -0.66 -9.50
CA LEU A 476 28.23 -0.93 -10.84
C LEU A 476 29.74 -0.74 -11.00
N LYS A 477 30.41 0.00 -10.10
CA LYS A 477 31.83 0.37 -10.28
C LYS A 477 32.75 -0.13 -9.18
N ARG A 478 32.24 -0.39 -7.97
CA ARG A 478 33.07 -0.71 -6.80
C ARG A 478 32.93 -2.16 -6.34
N VAL A 479 31.78 -2.78 -6.61
CA VAL A 479 31.45 -4.14 -6.18
C VAL A 479 30.89 -4.95 -7.35
N THR A 480 30.94 -6.28 -7.21
CA THR A 480 30.37 -7.21 -8.20
C THR A 480 28.97 -7.56 -7.72
N LEU A 481 27.96 -7.00 -8.37
CA LEU A 481 26.57 -7.33 -8.08
C LEU A 481 26.32 -8.82 -8.38
N LEU A 482 25.70 -9.54 -7.45
CA LEU A 482 25.39 -10.97 -7.62
C LEU A 482 23.91 -11.17 -7.87
N ARG A 483 23.06 -10.51 -7.05
CA ARG A 483 21.62 -10.70 -7.08
C ARG A 483 20.88 -9.42 -6.70
N LEU A 484 19.75 -9.21 -7.36
CA LEU A 484 18.76 -8.20 -7.02
C LEU A 484 17.38 -8.86 -7.00
N HIS A 485 16.72 -8.85 -5.84
CA HIS A 485 15.41 -9.46 -5.68
C HIS A 485 14.35 -8.41 -5.36
N THR A 486 13.24 -8.40 -6.08
CA THR A 486 12.08 -7.54 -5.79
C THR A 486 10.90 -8.37 -5.33
N PHE A 487 10.22 -7.93 -4.27
CA PHE A 487 9.00 -8.61 -3.82
C PHE A 487 7.81 -8.23 -4.72
N ALA A 488 6.94 -9.20 -5.01
CA ALA A 488 5.71 -8.95 -5.77
C ALA A 488 4.78 -8.02 -4.97
N SER A 489 3.99 -7.19 -5.67
CA SER A 489 3.05 -6.23 -5.04
C SER A 489 1.95 -6.88 -4.17
N GLU A 490 1.83 -8.21 -4.23
CA GLU A 490 0.85 -9.05 -3.55
C GLU A 490 1.43 -9.75 -2.30
N ASP A 491 2.76 -9.75 -2.13
CA ASP A 491 3.48 -10.33 -0.98
C ASP A 491 3.96 -9.20 -0.04
N VAL A 492 3.05 -8.67 0.76
CA VAL A 492 3.38 -7.67 1.80
C VAL A 492 4.06 -8.39 2.97
N GLN A 493 5.38 -8.51 2.93
CA GLN A 493 6.16 -9.16 4.01
C GLN A 493 6.39 -8.28 5.25
N PHE A 494 5.95 -7.03 5.22
CA PHE A 494 6.10 -6.07 6.32
C PHE A 494 4.74 -5.44 6.61
N ASP A 495 4.13 -5.78 7.74
CA ASP A 495 2.80 -5.30 8.14
C ASP A 495 2.72 -3.75 8.26
N ASP A 496 3.85 -3.06 8.37
CA ASP A 496 3.90 -1.62 8.71
C ASP A 496 4.76 -0.72 7.77
N ALA A 497 5.24 -1.21 6.63
CA ALA A 497 6.06 -0.40 5.71
C ALA A 497 5.37 -0.17 4.35
N LEU A 498 4.87 1.06 4.13
CA LEU A 498 4.28 1.56 2.87
C LEU A 498 5.23 1.56 1.64
N VAL A 499 6.40 0.91 1.71
CA VAL A 499 7.47 1.01 0.71
C VAL A 499 7.85 -0.36 0.19
N SER A 500 7.81 -0.54 -1.14
CA SER A 500 8.31 -1.74 -1.82
C SER A 500 9.77 -1.98 -1.43
N SER A 501 10.05 -3.11 -0.77
CA SER A 501 11.41 -3.52 -0.39
C SER A 501 12.05 -4.38 -1.48
N CYS A 502 13.36 -4.57 -1.42
CA CYS A 502 14.13 -5.43 -2.30
C CYS A 502 15.36 -5.97 -1.55
N ILE A 503 15.96 -7.04 -2.05
CA ILE A 503 17.23 -7.56 -1.53
C ILE A 503 18.32 -7.34 -2.56
N VAL A 504 19.43 -6.75 -2.13
CA VAL A 504 20.62 -6.51 -2.95
C VAL A 504 21.78 -7.29 -2.38
N THR A 505 22.32 -8.22 -3.17
CA THR A 505 23.48 -9.04 -2.79
C THR A 505 24.65 -8.74 -3.72
N TYR A 506 25.80 -8.41 -3.16
CA TYR A 506 27.03 -8.14 -3.92
C TYR A 506 28.27 -8.75 -3.25
N ARG A 507 29.32 -8.93 -4.05
CA ARG A 507 30.66 -9.31 -3.62
C ARG A 507 31.58 -8.10 -3.64
N LYS A 508 32.40 -7.93 -2.59
CA LYS A 508 33.41 -6.87 -2.46
C LYS A 508 34.61 -7.14 -3.37
N ALA A 509 34.40 -6.94 -4.66
CA ALA A 509 35.39 -6.99 -5.71
C ALA A 509 34.92 -6.10 -6.86
N PRO A 510 35.78 -5.32 -7.52
CA PRO A 510 35.38 -4.57 -8.71
C PRO A 510 34.74 -5.51 -9.76
N PRO A 511 33.67 -5.09 -10.44
CA PRO A 511 33.00 -5.95 -11.39
C PRO A 511 33.89 -6.21 -12.61
N PRO A 512 33.95 -7.45 -13.12
CA PRO A 512 34.58 -7.74 -14.41
C PRO A 512 33.83 -7.05 -15.56
N ALA A 513 34.47 -6.95 -16.73
CA ALA A 513 33.91 -6.23 -17.88
C ALA A 513 32.59 -6.82 -18.38
N ASP A 514 32.43 -8.14 -18.27
CA ASP A 514 31.27 -8.93 -18.63
C ASP A 514 30.41 -9.33 -17.41
N ALA A 515 30.52 -8.58 -16.30
CA ALA A 515 29.78 -8.88 -15.07
C ALA A 515 28.27 -9.00 -15.34
N GLU A 516 27.74 -10.18 -15.01
CA GLU A 516 26.31 -10.48 -15.00
C GLU A 516 25.83 -10.68 -13.57
N PHE A 517 24.58 -10.29 -13.32
CA PHE A 517 23.91 -10.51 -12.04
C PHE A 517 22.47 -10.98 -12.26
N GLU A 518 21.93 -11.65 -11.26
CA GLU A 518 20.60 -12.25 -11.32
C GLU A 518 19.53 -11.29 -10.78
N VAL A 519 18.43 -11.13 -11.52
CA VAL A 519 17.22 -10.43 -11.08
C VAL A 519 16.10 -11.44 -10.87
N THR A 520 15.51 -11.43 -9.68
CA THR A 520 14.41 -12.34 -9.30
C THR A 520 13.22 -11.54 -8.75
N GLU A 521 12.01 -12.08 -8.89
CA GLU A 521 10.78 -11.50 -8.35
C GLU A 521 9.97 -12.54 -7.56
N GLY A 522 9.14 -12.09 -6.61
CA GLY A 522 8.20 -12.93 -5.87
C GLY A 522 8.74 -13.38 -4.51
N ARG A 523 8.59 -14.67 -4.17
CA ARG A 523 9.08 -15.20 -2.89
C ARG A 523 10.60 -15.41 -2.92
N TYR A 524 11.31 -14.70 -2.04
CA TYR A 524 12.77 -14.86 -1.91
C TYR A 524 13.18 -16.30 -1.54
N GLY A 525 14.11 -16.85 -2.30
CA GLY A 525 14.64 -18.20 -2.08
C GLY A 525 13.76 -19.35 -2.59
N ALA A 526 12.59 -19.08 -3.17
CA ALA A 526 11.90 -20.06 -3.99
C ALA A 526 12.73 -20.35 -5.26
N SER A 527 12.74 -21.60 -5.72
CA SER A 527 13.36 -22.01 -6.98
C SER A 527 12.57 -21.46 -8.17
N GLY A 528 12.75 -20.17 -8.46
CA GLY A 528 12.33 -19.50 -9.68
C GLY A 528 13.53 -19.19 -10.56
N PHE A 529 13.33 -19.19 -11.89
CA PHE A 529 14.37 -18.80 -12.84
C PHE A 529 14.60 -17.29 -12.74
N GLY A 530 15.69 -16.86 -12.09
CA GLY A 530 16.14 -15.48 -12.16
C GLY A 530 16.71 -15.15 -13.55
N ARG A 531 16.46 -13.92 -14.02
CA ARG A 531 17.00 -13.42 -15.30
C ARG A 531 18.37 -12.82 -15.08
N LYS A 532 19.31 -13.12 -15.98
CA LYS A 532 20.64 -12.51 -15.95
C LYS A 532 20.65 -11.19 -16.70
N TRP A 533 21.34 -10.20 -16.13
CA TRP A 533 21.51 -8.88 -16.71
C TRP A 533 22.99 -8.48 -16.69
N ARG A 534 23.46 -7.79 -17.74
CA ARG A 534 24.82 -7.29 -17.79
C ARG A 534 24.92 -5.93 -17.11
N CYS A 535 25.91 -5.76 -16.24
CA CYS A 535 26.18 -4.48 -15.58
C CYS A 535 26.44 -3.34 -16.59
N ALA A 536 27.07 -3.65 -17.73
CA ALA A 536 27.35 -2.69 -18.79
C ALA A 536 26.08 -2.06 -19.37
N GLU A 537 25.00 -2.85 -19.54
CA GLU A 537 23.71 -2.36 -20.06
C GLU A 537 23.08 -1.34 -19.09
N LEU A 538 23.28 -1.54 -17.79
CA LEU A 538 22.77 -0.65 -16.74
C LEU A 538 23.53 0.66 -16.61
N SER A 539 24.78 0.70 -17.06
CA SER A 539 25.62 1.90 -16.95
C SER A 539 25.10 3.07 -17.80
N SER A 540 24.39 2.78 -18.90
CA SER A 540 23.73 3.79 -19.75
C SER A 540 22.39 4.29 -19.20
N PHE A 541 21.79 3.58 -18.24
CA PHE A 541 20.48 3.94 -17.72
C PHE A 541 20.59 4.80 -16.46
N SER A 542 19.87 5.92 -16.47
CA SER A 542 19.77 6.79 -15.29
C SER A 542 18.93 6.18 -14.15
N LYS A 543 18.14 5.13 -14.43
CA LYS A 543 17.24 4.40 -13.53
C LYS A 543 17.22 2.93 -13.93
N TRP A 544 17.08 2.01 -12.99
CA TRP A 544 16.94 0.58 -13.26
C TRP A 544 15.47 0.18 -13.20
N VAL A 545 14.98 -0.35 -14.32
CA VAL A 545 13.62 -0.90 -14.45
C VAL A 545 13.77 -2.27 -15.07
N PHE A 546 13.53 -3.30 -14.27
CA PHE A 546 13.66 -4.69 -14.70
C PHE A 546 12.27 -5.22 -15.10
N LYS A 547 11.76 -4.77 -16.25
CA LYS A 547 10.53 -5.30 -16.84
C LYS A 547 10.86 -6.31 -17.95
N GLU A 548 9.89 -7.13 -18.33
CA GLU A 548 9.94 -7.83 -19.61
C GLU A 548 10.27 -6.84 -20.72
N GLN A 549 11.45 -7.00 -21.32
CA GLN A 549 11.69 -6.43 -22.62
C GLN A 549 10.74 -7.14 -23.58
N SER A 550 9.55 -6.58 -23.79
CA SER A 550 9.11 -6.51 -25.17
C SER A 550 10.18 -5.69 -25.90
N GLU A 551 10.65 -6.21 -27.02
CA GLU A 551 11.61 -5.55 -27.89
C GLU A 551 11.16 -4.12 -28.19
N THR A 552 11.62 -3.16 -27.40
CA THR A 552 11.55 -1.74 -27.76
C THR A 552 12.97 -1.36 -28.07
N GLY A 553 13.33 -1.60 -29.34
CA GLY A 553 14.46 -0.94 -29.95
C GLY A 553 14.38 0.56 -29.69
N LYS A 554 15.54 1.22 -29.62
CA LYS A 554 15.64 2.70 -29.60
C LYS A 554 14.57 3.28 -30.53
N SER A 555 13.50 3.86 -29.99
CA SER A 555 12.41 4.37 -30.79
C SER A 555 12.93 5.56 -31.61
N GLN A 556 12.99 5.41 -32.93
CA GLN A 556 13.32 6.50 -33.86
C GLN A 556 12.09 7.43 -34.09
N GLY A 557 11.38 7.82 -33.03
CA GLY A 557 10.14 8.58 -33.13
C GLY A 557 10.14 9.87 -32.33
N VAL A 558 9.26 10.81 -32.69
CA VAL A 558 9.07 12.09 -32.00
C VAL A 558 8.53 11.84 -30.59
N THR A 559 9.14 12.47 -29.60
CA THR A 559 8.73 12.34 -28.19
C THR A 559 7.78 13.46 -27.77
N VAL A 560 7.04 13.25 -26.69
CA VAL A 560 6.22 14.31 -26.06
C VAL A 560 7.09 15.52 -25.68
N GLY A 561 8.34 15.31 -25.26
CA GLY A 561 9.28 16.38 -24.93
C GLY A 561 9.75 17.19 -26.12
N ASP A 562 9.71 16.62 -27.33
CA ASP A 562 10.00 17.32 -28.57
C ASP A 562 8.84 18.24 -28.98
N LEU A 563 7.61 17.90 -28.61
CA LEU A 563 6.40 18.67 -28.90
C LEU A 563 6.06 19.70 -27.80
N PHE A 564 6.29 19.33 -26.54
CA PHE A 564 5.82 20.07 -25.37
C PHE A 564 6.93 20.32 -24.33
N ARG A 565 6.85 21.47 -23.67
CA ARG A 565 7.46 21.66 -22.35
C ARG A 565 6.56 21.01 -21.30
N VAL A 566 7.07 19.98 -20.64
CA VAL A 566 6.35 19.16 -19.67
C VAL A 566 6.64 19.62 -18.24
N THR A 567 5.61 19.96 -17.46
CA THR A 567 5.77 20.38 -16.06
C THR A 567 4.65 19.84 -15.17
N ARG A 568 4.88 19.66 -13.87
CA ARG A 568 3.79 19.38 -12.92
C ARG A 568 2.83 20.57 -12.80
N GLY A 569 1.57 20.30 -12.43
CA GLY A 569 0.67 21.34 -11.92
C GLY A 569 1.12 21.94 -10.58
N ILE A 570 0.43 22.99 -10.14
CA ILE A 570 0.80 23.75 -8.94
C ILE A 570 0.69 22.92 -7.65
N ALA A 571 1.54 23.24 -6.67
CA ALA A 571 1.43 22.71 -5.32
C ALA A 571 0.98 23.83 -4.38
N THR A 572 -0.25 23.72 -3.86
CA THR A 572 -0.86 24.80 -3.07
C THR A 572 -0.34 24.85 -1.63
N GLY A 573 0.12 23.72 -1.09
CA GLY A 573 0.48 23.56 0.32
C GLY A 573 -0.71 23.22 1.23
N ASN A 574 -1.92 23.62 0.84
CA ASN A 574 -3.16 23.27 1.52
C ASN A 574 -4.34 23.40 0.54
N ASN A 575 -4.71 22.31 -0.14
CA ASN A 575 -5.80 22.34 -1.11
C ASN A 575 -7.14 22.74 -0.45
N GLY A 576 -7.39 22.32 0.80
CA GLY A 576 -8.65 22.62 1.48
C GLY A 576 -8.88 24.11 1.75
N PHE A 577 -7.80 24.89 1.82
CA PHE A 577 -7.87 26.34 2.00
C PHE A 577 -7.74 27.13 0.69
N PHE A 578 -6.82 26.74 -0.20
CA PHE A 578 -6.55 27.53 -1.40
C PHE A 578 -7.41 27.16 -2.60
N VAL A 579 -8.06 25.99 -2.60
CA VAL A 579 -8.92 25.53 -3.69
C VAL A 579 -10.38 25.62 -3.25
N LEU A 580 -11.11 26.57 -3.83
CA LEU A 580 -12.49 26.90 -3.49
C LEU A 580 -13.44 26.37 -4.56
N ASP A 581 -14.63 25.94 -4.17
CA ASP A 581 -15.73 25.69 -5.10
C ASP A 581 -16.59 26.94 -5.31
N GLU A 582 -17.43 26.89 -6.35
CA GLU A 582 -18.31 27.99 -6.72
C GLU A 582 -19.22 28.44 -5.56
N GLU A 583 -19.72 27.46 -4.79
CA GLU A 583 -20.60 27.72 -3.65
C GLU A 583 -19.86 28.50 -2.55
N HIS A 584 -18.66 28.06 -2.15
CA HIS A 584 -17.86 28.81 -1.17
C HIS A 584 -17.47 30.21 -1.66
N VAL A 585 -17.08 30.36 -2.93
CA VAL A 585 -16.75 31.67 -3.49
C VAL A 585 -17.95 32.60 -3.39
N SER A 586 -19.15 32.11 -3.75
CA SER A 586 -20.38 32.89 -3.66
C SER A 586 -20.77 33.21 -2.22
N MET A 587 -20.65 32.26 -1.28
CA MET A 587 -21.00 32.47 0.13
C MET A 587 -20.04 33.45 0.83
N ALA A 588 -18.74 33.30 0.60
CA ALA A 588 -17.73 34.19 1.17
C ALA A 588 -17.67 35.55 0.45
N GLY A 589 -18.27 35.66 -0.74
CA GLY A 589 -18.30 36.87 -1.54
C GLY A 589 -16.92 37.29 -2.04
N ILE A 590 -16.01 36.34 -2.26
CA ILE A 590 -14.63 36.61 -2.66
C ILE A 590 -14.62 37.23 -4.07
N GLU A 591 -13.83 38.29 -4.22
CA GLU A 591 -13.70 39.02 -5.48
C GLU A 591 -13.12 38.12 -6.59
N ARG A 592 -13.73 38.14 -7.79
CA ARG A 592 -13.29 37.30 -8.92
C ARG A 592 -11.84 37.57 -9.34
N ASP A 593 -11.40 38.82 -9.26
CA ASP A 593 -10.03 39.23 -9.58
C ASP A 593 -8.98 38.71 -8.58
N ALA A 594 -9.39 38.16 -7.43
CA ALA A 594 -8.54 37.45 -6.48
C ALA A 594 -8.50 35.93 -6.73
N LEU A 595 -9.21 35.45 -7.76
CA LEU A 595 -9.38 34.05 -8.08
C LEU A 595 -8.77 33.73 -9.44
N THR A 596 -8.22 32.53 -9.59
CA THR A 596 -7.82 31.98 -10.89
C THR A 596 -8.61 30.71 -11.13
N PRO A 597 -9.23 30.53 -12.32
CA PRO A 597 -9.94 29.31 -12.66
C PRO A 597 -9.04 28.08 -12.50
N LEU A 598 -9.57 27.02 -11.90
CA LEU A 598 -8.83 25.79 -11.62
C LEU A 598 -9.63 24.59 -12.11
N LEU A 599 -8.94 23.69 -12.80
CA LEU A 599 -9.53 22.42 -13.19
C LEU A 599 -9.61 21.47 -11.98
N PRO A 600 -10.75 20.81 -11.76
CA PRO A 600 -10.89 19.81 -10.70
C PRO A 600 -10.06 18.57 -11.04
N GLY A 601 -9.89 17.68 -10.06
CA GLY A 601 -9.14 16.44 -10.28
C GLY A 601 -9.69 15.61 -11.47
N PRO A 602 -8.85 14.80 -12.15
CA PRO A 602 -9.20 14.15 -13.42
C PRO A 602 -10.51 13.35 -13.42
N ARG A 603 -10.88 12.77 -12.26
CA ARG A 603 -12.13 12.01 -12.07
C ARG A 603 -13.41 12.83 -12.28
N PHE A 604 -13.32 14.15 -12.20
CA PHE A 604 -14.45 15.07 -12.37
C PHE A 604 -14.50 15.67 -13.78
N LEU A 605 -13.55 15.31 -14.65
CA LEU A 605 -13.54 15.68 -16.06
C LEU A 605 -14.11 14.51 -16.88
N ARG A 606 -15.31 14.72 -17.44
CA ARG A 606 -15.98 13.72 -18.27
C ARG A 606 -15.36 13.70 -19.66
N ASP A 607 -15.30 14.85 -20.29
CA ASP A 607 -14.81 15.01 -21.67
C ASP A 607 -13.29 15.21 -21.74
N ALA A 608 -12.71 14.81 -22.88
CA ALA A 608 -11.30 15.04 -23.17
C ALA A 608 -11.00 16.46 -23.64
N VAL A 609 -12.02 17.18 -24.13
CA VAL A 609 -11.93 18.59 -24.52
C VAL A 609 -12.68 19.42 -23.49
N ILE A 610 -12.00 20.43 -22.93
CA ILE A 610 -12.54 21.35 -21.94
C ILE A 610 -12.70 22.69 -22.63
N ASP A 611 -13.90 22.97 -23.09
CA ASP A 611 -14.24 24.25 -23.70
C ASP A 611 -14.41 25.35 -22.64
N ALA A 612 -14.38 26.59 -23.13
CA ALA A 612 -14.47 27.78 -22.30
C ALA A 612 -15.78 28.53 -22.56
N ASP A 613 -16.31 29.20 -21.55
CA ASP A 613 -17.35 30.21 -21.77
C ASP A 613 -16.75 31.55 -22.22
N ASP A 614 -17.61 32.55 -22.44
CA ASP A 614 -17.22 33.87 -22.95
C ASP A 614 -16.22 34.61 -22.04
N GLN A 615 -16.13 34.23 -20.77
CA GLN A 615 -15.16 34.81 -19.82
C GLN A 615 -13.85 34.03 -19.76
N GLY A 616 -13.79 32.89 -20.45
CA GLY A 616 -12.68 31.95 -20.45
C GLY A 616 -12.75 30.95 -19.30
N GLU A 617 -13.87 30.82 -18.59
CA GLU A 617 -14.03 29.82 -17.52
C GLU A 617 -14.27 28.43 -18.11
N PRO A 618 -13.79 27.35 -17.47
CA PRO A 618 -14.04 26.00 -17.95
C PRO A 618 -15.54 25.64 -17.89
N GLN A 619 -16.09 25.15 -18.99
CA GLN A 619 -17.46 24.65 -19.08
C GLN A 619 -17.56 23.23 -18.50
N ILE A 620 -17.50 23.14 -17.17
CA ILE A 620 -17.53 21.88 -16.42
C ILE A 620 -18.50 21.95 -15.24
N GLU A 621 -19.04 20.80 -14.82
CA GLU A 621 -20.01 20.72 -13.71
C GLU A 621 -19.43 21.20 -12.38
N LYS A 622 -18.17 20.84 -12.08
CA LYS A 622 -17.53 21.13 -10.80
C LYS A 622 -16.47 22.21 -10.96
N ARG A 623 -16.90 23.46 -11.11
CA ARG A 623 -16.01 24.63 -11.13
C ARG A 623 -15.21 24.73 -9.82
N ARG A 624 -13.94 25.10 -9.95
CA ARG A 624 -13.01 25.32 -8.85
C ARG A 624 -12.19 26.56 -9.12
N TYR A 625 -11.75 27.21 -8.06
CA TYR A 625 -10.92 28.41 -8.12
C TYR A 625 -9.73 28.29 -7.19
N LEU A 626 -8.60 28.83 -7.62
CA LEU A 626 -7.43 29.04 -6.78
C LEU A 626 -7.46 30.47 -6.22
N LEU A 627 -7.38 30.61 -4.89
CA LEU A 627 -7.13 31.90 -4.27
C LEU A 627 -5.73 32.41 -4.66
N SER A 628 -5.68 33.49 -5.43
CA SER A 628 -4.49 33.96 -6.13
C SER A 628 -4.17 35.39 -5.73
N LEU A 629 -3.35 35.51 -4.69
CA LEU A 629 -2.95 36.78 -4.09
C LEU A 629 -1.43 36.89 -4.09
N ASP A 630 -0.89 38.00 -4.60
CA ASP A 630 0.55 38.21 -4.80
C ASP A 630 1.09 39.52 -4.19
N ALA A 631 0.26 40.20 -3.40
CA ALA A 631 0.58 41.47 -2.77
C ALA A 631 0.66 41.36 -1.23
N GLN A 632 1.22 42.41 -0.59
CA GLN A 632 1.29 42.51 0.87
C GLN A 632 -0.11 42.58 1.50
N PRO A 633 -0.29 42.16 2.77
CA PRO A 633 -1.59 42.13 3.43
C PRO A 633 -2.40 43.43 3.33
N GLU A 634 -1.74 44.59 3.45
CA GLU A 634 -2.39 45.91 3.41
C GLU A 634 -2.93 46.24 2.00
N GLU A 635 -2.21 45.80 0.97
CA GLU A 635 -2.63 45.94 -0.43
C GLU A 635 -3.79 45.00 -0.74
N VAL A 636 -3.72 43.76 -0.23
CA VAL A 636 -4.79 42.76 -0.38
C VAL A 636 -6.06 43.24 0.33
N GLU A 637 -5.96 43.78 1.54
CA GLU A 637 -7.11 44.33 2.27
C GLU A 637 -7.78 45.48 1.50
N ARG A 638 -6.99 46.37 0.89
CA ARG A 638 -7.52 47.49 0.11
C ARG A 638 -8.17 47.04 -1.21
N ARG A 639 -7.55 46.10 -1.91
CA ARG A 639 -7.97 45.69 -3.28
C ARG A 639 -9.00 44.56 -3.28
N TYR A 640 -8.93 43.67 -2.30
CA TYR A 640 -9.72 42.45 -2.19
C TYR A 640 -10.17 42.22 -0.73
N PRO A 641 -11.01 43.11 -0.15
CA PRO A 641 -11.39 43.06 1.25
C PRO A 641 -12.04 41.73 1.68
N ARG A 642 -12.80 41.06 0.80
CA ARG A 642 -13.41 39.75 1.11
C ARG A 642 -12.38 38.62 1.06
N ALA A 643 -11.51 38.60 0.06
CA ALA A 643 -10.38 37.68 0.02
C ALA A 643 -9.46 37.84 1.24
N TYR A 644 -9.25 39.08 1.71
CA TYR A 644 -8.48 39.36 2.92
C TYR A 644 -9.15 38.81 4.19
N GLN A 645 -10.47 38.95 4.33
CA GLN A 645 -11.22 38.34 5.44
C GLN A 645 -11.03 36.82 5.45
N TYR A 646 -11.10 36.18 4.29
CA TYR A 646 -10.86 34.75 4.15
C TYR A 646 -9.41 34.36 4.51
N LEU A 647 -8.41 35.15 4.12
CA LEU A 647 -7.02 34.96 4.56
C LEU A 647 -6.87 34.98 6.08
N ARG A 648 -7.55 35.91 6.77
CA ARG A 648 -7.50 36.01 8.24
C ARG A 648 -8.11 34.78 8.93
N GLU A 649 -9.09 34.14 8.32
CA GLU A 649 -9.62 32.85 8.80
C GLU A 649 -8.57 31.74 8.68
N GLY A 650 -7.85 31.68 7.57
CA GLY A 650 -6.73 30.75 7.37
C GLY A 650 -5.61 30.94 8.39
N GLU A 651 -5.30 32.18 8.76
CA GLU A 651 -4.32 32.47 9.82
C GLU A 651 -4.77 31.93 11.18
N ARG A 652 -6.03 32.16 11.55
CA ARG A 652 -6.61 31.63 12.80
C ARG A 652 -6.65 30.09 12.80
N ALA A 653 -6.86 29.48 11.64
CA ALA A 653 -6.85 28.02 11.46
C ALA A 653 -5.44 27.42 11.37
N GLY A 654 -4.37 28.23 11.46
CA GLY A 654 -3.00 27.74 11.47
C GLY A 654 -2.43 27.34 10.10
N VAL A 655 -3.09 27.70 9.00
CA VAL A 655 -2.61 27.42 7.63
C VAL A 655 -1.17 27.89 7.36
N PRO A 656 -0.70 29.04 7.89
CA PRO A 656 0.69 29.50 7.69
C PRO A 656 1.75 28.54 8.21
N SER A 657 1.42 27.71 9.20
CA SER A 657 2.35 26.74 9.79
C SER A 657 2.63 25.53 8.90
N GLY A 658 1.83 25.33 7.83
CA GLY A 658 2.00 24.25 6.86
C GLY A 658 3.33 24.33 6.10
N GLY A 659 3.87 23.18 5.72
CA GLY A 659 5.25 23.06 5.21
C GLY A 659 5.60 24.00 4.05
N LEU A 660 4.79 24.06 2.99
CA LEU A 660 5.01 25.00 1.87
C LEU A 660 4.70 26.45 2.25
N CYS A 661 3.62 26.68 3.01
CA CYS A 661 3.20 28.02 3.45
C CYS A 661 4.30 28.72 4.26
N LYS A 662 4.92 28.00 5.20
CA LYS A 662 6.00 28.51 6.07
C LYS A 662 7.25 28.95 5.30
N MET A 663 7.52 28.34 4.16
CA MET A 663 8.71 28.66 3.35
C MET A 663 8.50 29.83 2.38
N ARG A 664 7.25 30.25 2.16
CA ARG A 664 6.93 31.36 1.24
C ARG A 664 7.13 32.70 1.94
N LYS A 665 7.60 33.70 1.18
CA LYS A 665 7.73 35.08 1.67
C LYS A 665 6.37 35.64 2.13
N LEU A 666 5.33 35.37 1.35
CA LEU A 666 3.93 35.59 1.70
C LEU A 666 3.29 34.21 1.77
N TRP A 667 2.83 33.79 2.96
CA TRP A 667 2.41 32.40 3.19
C TRP A 667 1.30 31.93 2.23
N TYR A 668 0.44 32.86 1.80
CA TYR A 668 -0.67 32.63 0.89
C TYR A 668 -0.33 32.72 -0.61
N GLN A 669 0.87 33.21 -0.97
CA GLN A 669 1.23 33.45 -2.37
C GLN A 669 1.43 32.13 -3.13
N GLN A 670 0.63 31.93 -4.17
CA GLN A 670 0.67 30.72 -5.00
C GLN A 670 1.64 30.84 -6.17
N GLU A 671 2.02 29.70 -6.75
CA GLU A 671 2.79 29.67 -8.00
C GLU A 671 1.98 30.33 -9.12
N LYS A 672 2.56 31.30 -9.84
CA LYS A 672 1.96 31.83 -11.08
C LYS A 672 2.18 30.84 -12.22
N ARG A 673 1.10 30.41 -12.87
CA ARG A 673 1.12 29.49 -14.01
C ARG A 673 0.19 29.97 -15.10
N GLU A 674 0.64 29.81 -16.34
CA GLU A 674 -0.23 29.94 -17.50
C GLU A 674 -1.17 28.72 -17.60
N PRO A 675 -2.40 28.89 -18.10
CA PRO A 675 -3.29 27.79 -18.45
C PRO A 675 -2.59 26.86 -19.44
N PRO A 676 -2.40 25.57 -19.10
CA PRO A 676 -1.83 24.61 -20.02
C PRO A 676 -2.83 24.26 -21.13
N GLN A 677 -2.41 24.28 -22.39
CA GLN A 677 -3.26 23.90 -23.53
C GLN A 677 -3.54 22.39 -23.53
N TYR A 678 -2.58 21.57 -23.11
CA TYR A 678 -2.77 20.13 -22.97
C TYR A 678 -2.43 19.67 -21.54
N LEU A 679 -3.11 18.63 -21.08
CA LEU A 679 -2.95 18.05 -19.75
C LEU A 679 -2.87 16.53 -19.86
N VAL A 680 -2.28 15.89 -18.87
CA VAL A 680 -2.47 14.44 -18.65
C VAL A 680 -2.65 14.15 -17.17
N SER A 681 -3.51 13.18 -16.84
CA SER A 681 -3.69 12.71 -15.47
C SER A 681 -2.39 12.16 -14.89
N TYR A 682 -2.00 12.61 -13.70
CA TYR A 682 -0.76 12.19 -13.03
C TYR A 682 -0.74 10.70 -12.64
N MET A 683 -1.91 10.19 -12.24
CA MET A 683 -2.11 8.83 -11.79
C MET A 683 -3.45 8.31 -12.28
N GLY A 684 -3.50 7.04 -12.66
CA GLY A 684 -4.71 6.35 -13.06
C GLY A 684 -4.53 4.84 -13.05
N ARG A 685 -5.64 4.12 -12.99
CA ARG A 685 -5.67 2.68 -13.23
C ARG A 685 -5.93 2.45 -14.71
N ALA A 686 -5.45 1.34 -15.24
CA ALA A 686 -5.74 0.95 -16.62
C ALA A 686 -7.27 0.92 -16.81
N ASN A 687 -7.76 1.68 -17.78
CA ASN A 687 -9.13 1.59 -18.24
C ASN A 687 -9.36 0.16 -18.77
N PRO A 688 -10.40 -0.57 -18.31
CA PRO A 688 -10.64 -1.94 -18.73
C PRO A 688 -10.84 -2.12 -20.24
N VAL A 689 -11.36 -1.08 -20.91
CA VAL A 689 -11.71 -1.08 -22.33
C VAL A 689 -10.53 -0.64 -23.20
N THR A 690 -9.88 0.47 -22.85
CA THR A 690 -8.79 1.02 -23.68
C THR A 690 -7.40 0.58 -23.24
N GLY A 691 -7.29 -0.07 -22.08
CA GLY A 691 -6.02 -0.40 -21.40
C GLY A 691 -5.25 0.81 -20.89
N GLN A 692 -5.67 2.03 -21.24
CA GLN A 692 -4.92 3.25 -20.93
C GLN A 692 -5.00 3.61 -19.46
N SER A 693 -3.84 3.87 -18.88
CA SER A 693 -3.69 4.20 -17.46
C SER A 693 -3.65 5.69 -17.18
N VAL A 694 -3.56 6.51 -18.23
CA VAL A 694 -3.60 7.98 -18.15
C VAL A 694 -4.48 8.54 -19.26
N ARG A 695 -5.12 9.67 -19.01
CA ARG A 695 -5.98 10.38 -19.98
C ARG A 695 -5.38 11.73 -20.32
N PHE A 696 -5.25 12.04 -21.61
CA PHE A 696 -4.89 13.38 -22.08
C PHE A 696 -6.14 14.23 -22.28
N PHE A 697 -6.00 15.52 -22.00
CA PHE A 697 -7.06 16.52 -22.14
C PHE A 697 -6.55 17.72 -22.94
N LEU A 698 -7.43 18.32 -23.74
CA LEU A 698 -7.26 19.63 -24.36
C LEU A 698 -8.03 20.66 -23.54
N ASN A 699 -7.35 21.70 -23.09
CA ASN A 699 -7.92 22.76 -22.30
C ASN A 699 -7.90 24.08 -23.08
N ARG A 700 -9.09 24.55 -23.46
CA ARG A 700 -9.30 25.83 -24.14
C ARG A 700 -9.68 26.95 -23.17
N SER A 701 -9.83 26.63 -21.89
CA SER A 701 -10.17 27.59 -20.83
C SER A 701 -8.94 28.23 -20.19
N LYS A 702 -9.18 29.23 -19.35
CA LYS A 702 -8.18 29.83 -18.47
C LYS A 702 -7.90 28.99 -17.21
N GLY A 703 -8.46 27.78 -17.14
CA GLY A 703 -8.24 26.85 -16.03
C GLY A 703 -6.79 26.40 -15.93
N ILE A 704 -6.16 26.63 -14.78
CA ILE A 704 -4.88 26.00 -14.42
C ILE A 704 -5.13 24.66 -13.70
N ALA A 705 -4.09 23.91 -13.37
CA ALA A 705 -4.23 22.59 -12.74
C ALA A 705 -3.29 22.40 -11.54
N THR A 706 -3.75 21.63 -10.55
CA THR A 706 -2.93 21.17 -9.42
C THR A 706 -2.03 20.00 -9.82
N ASN A 707 -1.15 19.57 -8.91
CA ASN A 707 -0.27 18.41 -9.08
C ASN A 707 -0.97 17.06 -9.35
N GLY A 708 -2.30 17.00 -9.35
CA GLY A 708 -3.06 15.87 -9.91
C GLY A 708 -2.94 15.72 -11.44
N PHE A 709 -2.38 16.72 -12.12
CA PHE A 709 -2.09 16.72 -13.55
C PHE A 709 -0.61 17.01 -13.83
N ILE A 710 -0.18 16.55 -15.01
CA ILE A 710 1.00 17.07 -15.70
C ILE A 710 0.52 17.99 -16.81
N CYS A 711 1.09 19.18 -16.83
CA CYS A 711 0.81 20.26 -17.76
C CYS A 711 1.75 20.20 -18.96
N LEU A 712 1.20 20.28 -20.16
CA LEU A 712 1.89 20.25 -21.44
C LEU A 712 1.71 21.59 -22.15
N TYR A 713 2.80 22.32 -22.30
CA TYR A 713 2.83 23.59 -23.02
C TYR A 713 3.48 23.38 -24.39
N PRO A 714 2.78 23.60 -25.50
CA PRO A 714 3.36 23.41 -26.82
C PRO A 714 4.62 24.25 -27.00
N ARG A 715 5.62 23.71 -27.68
CA ARG A 715 6.81 24.47 -28.07
C ARG A 715 6.48 25.49 -29.16
N PRO A 716 7.31 26.53 -29.36
CA PRO A 716 6.99 27.63 -30.29
C PRO A 716 6.52 27.19 -31.67
N PHE A 717 7.21 26.25 -32.32
CA PHE A 717 6.82 25.75 -33.64
C PHE A 717 5.43 25.08 -33.65
N LEU A 718 5.07 24.40 -32.55
CA LEU A 718 3.78 23.74 -32.41
C LEU A 718 2.67 24.75 -32.11
N VAL A 719 2.98 25.82 -31.35
CA VAL A 719 2.04 26.94 -31.14
C VAL A 719 1.64 27.54 -32.49
N ASP A 720 2.60 27.79 -33.38
CA ASP A 720 2.34 28.36 -34.71
C ASP A 720 1.43 27.45 -35.57
N LEU A 721 1.61 26.12 -35.46
CA LEU A 721 0.80 25.14 -36.19
C LEU A 721 -0.63 25.00 -35.64
N LEU A 722 -0.82 25.20 -34.34
CA LEU A 722 -2.11 25.06 -33.65
C LEU A 722 -2.94 26.36 -33.62
N SER A 723 -2.29 27.52 -33.69
CA SER A 723 -2.93 28.82 -33.53
C SER A 723 -4.09 29.02 -34.51
N GLY A 724 -5.29 29.28 -33.98
CA GLY A 724 -6.51 29.48 -34.78
C GLY A 724 -7.03 28.22 -35.48
N ARG A 725 -6.56 27.03 -35.11
CA ARG A 725 -6.89 25.75 -35.75
C ARG A 725 -7.43 24.71 -34.76
N PRO A 726 -8.69 24.85 -34.30
CA PRO A 726 -9.31 23.91 -33.35
C PRO A 726 -9.36 22.46 -33.87
N ASP A 727 -9.42 22.29 -35.19
CA ASP A 727 -9.34 21.01 -35.88
C ASP A 727 -8.02 20.29 -35.56
N ARG A 728 -6.90 21.01 -35.68
CA ARG A 728 -5.55 20.49 -35.39
C ARG A 728 -5.35 20.20 -33.91
N GLU A 729 -5.92 21.04 -33.04
CA GLU A 729 -5.83 20.82 -31.59
C GLU A 729 -6.45 19.48 -31.18
N THR A 730 -7.66 19.21 -31.70
CA THR A 730 -8.41 17.99 -31.42
C THR A 730 -7.75 16.77 -32.08
N GLU A 731 -7.23 16.91 -33.30
CA GLU A 731 -6.50 15.82 -33.98
C GLU A 731 -5.24 15.42 -33.21
N LEU A 732 -4.45 16.39 -32.74
CA LEU A 732 -3.30 16.12 -31.89
C LEU A 732 -3.68 15.47 -30.57
N LEU A 733 -4.79 15.90 -29.95
CA LEU A 733 -5.33 15.24 -28.74
C LEU A 733 -5.67 13.77 -29.01
N ALA A 734 -6.30 13.48 -30.15
CA ALA A 734 -6.63 12.11 -30.54
C ALA A 734 -5.37 11.26 -30.72
N CYS A 735 -4.31 11.81 -31.33
CA CYS A 735 -3.00 11.16 -31.42
C CYS A 735 -2.39 10.86 -30.05
N LEU A 736 -2.44 11.81 -29.10
CA LEU A 736 -1.94 11.61 -27.74
C LEU A 736 -2.73 10.54 -26.98
N ASN A 737 -4.06 10.53 -27.13
CA ASN A 737 -4.94 9.50 -26.58
C ASN A 737 -4.96 8.20 -27.40
N ALA A 738 -4.19 8.08 -28.48
CA ALA A 738 -4.02 6.84 -29.24
C ALA A 738 -2.72 6.10 -28.88
N VAL A 739 -1.88 6.66 -28.00
CA VAL A 739 -0.63 6.03 -27.58
C VAL A 739 -0.93 4.68 -26.89
N PRO A 740 -0.28 3.57 -27.30
CA PRO A 740 -0.55 2.27 -26.72
C PRO A 740 -0.27 2.21 -25.22
N PRO A 741 -1.08 1.49 -24.42
CA PRO A 741 -0.89 1.34 -22.97
C PRO A 741 0.53 0.91 -22.55
N GLY A 742 1.18 0.06 -23.35
CA GLY A 742 2.53 -0.44 -23.10
C GLY A 742 3.61 0.64 -23.03
N HIS A 743 3.43 1.77 -23.72
CA HIS A 743 4.40 2.88 -23.70
C HIS A 743 4.30 3.72 -22.42
N VAL A 744 3.08 3.93 -21.92
CA VAL A 744 2.85 4.57 -20.62
C VAL A 744 3.39 3.67 -19.50
N ASP A 745 3.25 2.35 -19.66
CA ASP A 745 3.76 1.36 -18.71
C ASP A 745 5.28 1.24 -18.70
N ALA A 746 5.93 1.40 -19.85
CA ALA A 746 7.38 1.42 -19.96
C ALA A 746 7.99 2.69 -19.35
N ALA A 747 7.30 3.83 -19.46
CA ALA A 747 7.77 5.11 -18.93
C ALA A 747 7.45 5.33 -17.43
N GLY A 748 6.28 4.87 -16.97
CA GLY A 748 5.74 5.14 -15.64
C GLY A 748 6.09 4.12 -14.55
N ARG A 749 5.75 4.47 -13.30
CA ARG A 749 5.92 3.63 -12.10
C ARG A 749 4.61 2.94 -11.75
N GLN A 750 4.69 1.69 -11.31
CA GLN A 750 3.54 0.92 -10.82
C GLN A 750 3.60 0.85 -9.29
N TYR A 751 2.48 1.15 -8.65
CA TYR A 751 2.27 0.99 -7.21
C TYR A 751 1.30 -0.15 -6.97
N GLY A 752 1.27 -0.70 -5.74
CA GLY A 752 0.35 -1.77 -5.35
C GLY A 752 -1.10 -1.45 -5.70
N GLY A 753 -1.88 -2.47 -6.07
CA GLY A 753 -3.29 -2.32 -6.47
C GLY A 753 -3.51 -1.74 -7.88
N GLY A 754 -2.57 -1.94 -8.80
CA GLY A 754 -2.73 -1.60 -10.23
C GLY A 754 -2.69 -0.11 -10.56
N LEU A 755 -2.30 0.74 -9.59
CA LEU A 755 -2.23 2.18 -9.73
C LEU A 755 -0.93 2.57 -10.44
N LYS A 756 -1.06 3.22 -11.60
CA LYS A 756 0.07 3.66 -12.41
C LYS A 756 0.26 5.17 -12.26
N LYS A 757 1.52 5.58 -12.23
CA LYS A 757 1.95 6.96 -11.99
C LYS A 757 2.98 7.34 -13.04
N ILE A 758 2.83 8.51 -13.64
CA ILE A 758 3.81 9.05 -14.57
C ILE A 758 4.33 10.40 -14.07
N GLU A 759 5.64 10.60 -14.11
CA GLU A 759 6.27 11.88 -13.76
C GLU A 759 6.59 12.70 -15.03
N PRO A 760 6.74 14.05 -14.95
CA PRO A 760 6.99 14.90 -16.11
C PRO A 760 8.14 14.45 -17.02
N ARG A 761 9.25 13.96 -16.43
CA ARG A 761 10.41 13.48 -17.20
C ARG A 761 10.19 12.13 -17.87
N GLU A 762 9.35 11.29 -17.26
CA GLU A 762 8.97 9.99 -17.81
C GLU A 762 8.03 10.20 -19.01
N LEU A 763 7.07 11.10 -18.87
CA LEU A 763 6.20 11.51 -19.96
C LEU A 763 6.99 12.17 -21.11
N SER A 764 7.99 13.01 -20.82
CA SER A 764 8.72 13.72 -21.87
C SER A 764 9.49 12.81 -22.83
N VAL A 765 9.87 11.60 -22.42
CA VAL A 765 10.57 10.64 -23.28
C VAL A 765 9.63 9.65 -23.96
N MET A 766 8.32 9.74 -23.69
CA MET A 766 7.31 8.89 -24.34
C MET A 766 7.22 9.25 -25.83
N THR A 767 7.31 8.25 -26.70
CA THR A 767 7.18 8.43 -28.15
C THR A 767 5.71 8.52 -28.55
N VAL A 768 5.39 9.42 -29.48
CA VAL A 768 4.07 9.54 -30.10
C VAL A 768 4.12 8.80 -31.43
N GLU A 769 3.52 7.61 -31.51
CA GLU A 769 3.65 6.72 -32.67
C GLU A 769 2.99 7.25 -33.95
N LYS A 770 1.84 7.93 -33.81
CA LYS A 770 1.10 8.51 -34.91
C LYS A 770 1.01 10.02 -34.72
N LEU A 771 1.71 10.76 -35.55
CA LEU A 771 1.56 12.21 -35.63
C LEU A 771 0.54 12.58 -36.71
N PRO A 772 -0.18 13.70 -36.54
CA PRO A 772 -1.00 14.26 -37.60
C PRO A 772 -0.17 14.58 -38.85
N ASN A 773 -0.75 14.43 -40.05
CA ASN A 773 -0.04 14.65 -41.31
C ASN A 773 0.47 16.09 -41.50
N TRP A 774 -0.14 17.06 -40.81
CA TRP A 774 0.28 18.47 -40.85
C TRP A 774 1.44 18.78 -39.90
N LEU A 775 1.82 17.86 -39.02
CA LEU A 775 2.85 18.05 -38.00
C LEU A 775 4.20 17.50 -38.50
N CYS A 776 4.98 18.38 -39.14
CA CYS A 776 6.37 18.09 -39.54
C CYS A 776 7.34 18.71 -38.54
N MET A 777 8.37 17.95 -38.12
CA MET A 777 9.39 18.47 -37.21
C MET A 777 10.27 19.52 -37.89
N PRO A 778 10.79 20.54 -37.17
CA PRO A 778 11.59 21.62 -37.75
C PRO A 778 12.80 21.14 -38.58
N ASP A 779 13.46 20.06 -38.16
CA ASP A 779 14.62 19.48 -38.86
C ASP A 779 14.24 18.86 -40.22
N GLN A 780 12.96 18.51 -40.42
CA GLN A 780 12.41 18.00 -41.67
C GLN A 780 11.78 19.10 -42.55
N GLN A 781 11.65 20.33 -42.04
CA GLN A 781 11.12 21.48 -42.79
C GLN A 781 12.17 22.22 -43.62
N GLN A 782 13.46 21.86 -43.52
CA GLN A 782 14.52 22.44 -44.35
C GLN A 782 14.37 22.11 -45.85
N GLU A 783 13.59 21.09 -46.23
CA GLU A 783 13.29 20.79 -47.63
C GLU A 783 12.13 21.60 -48.22
N LEU A 784 11.31 22.27 -47.39
CA LEU A 784 10.14 23.03 -47.84
C LEU A 784 10.40 24.54 -48.06
N PHE A 785 11.51 25.06 -47.52
CA PHE A 785 11.96 26.45 -47.71
C PHE A 785 13.30 26.54 -48.46
N GLY A 786 13.47 25.70 -49.47
CA GLY A 786 14.46 25.94 -50.53
C GLY A 786 14.11 27.20 -51.31
N CYS A 787 14.39 28.37 -50.74
CA CYS A 787 14.39 29.63 -51.46
C CYS A 787 15.52 29.59 -52.50
N ASP A 788 15.11 29.79 -53.75
CA ASP A 788 15.90 30.07 -54.93
C ASP A 788 17.18 30.88 -54.62
N LYS A 789 18.33 30.28 -54.93
CA LYS A 789 19.53 31.03 -55.26
C LYS A 789 19.56 31.23 -56.78
N SER A 790 18.95 32.32 -57.24
CA SER A 790 19.39 33.05 -58.44
C SER A 790 20.24 34.23 -58.01
#